data_AF-A0A3M7QBT9-F1
#
_entry.id   AF-A0A3M7QBT9-F1
#
_cell.length_a   1.000
_cell.length_b   1.000
_cell.length_c   1.000
_cell.angle_alpha   90.00
_cell.angle_beta   90.00
_cell.angle_gamma   90.00
#
_symmetry.space_group_name_H-M   'P 1'
#
loop_
_entity.id
_entity.type
_entity.pdbx_description
1 polymer ?
#
loop_
_entity_poly.entity_id
_entity_poly.type
_entity_poly.pdbx_seq_one_letter_code
_entity_poly.pdbx_strand_id
1 'polypeptide(L)'
;MTKTTLVLISAFLLCSLVHANQVDKKGSSYVSFDEARLLNIREPDEATEKDFNDVFDQLSAHPKPNQTFDILNSDDDVNNFHVMWLDASKNSFDMNQQAKIMMTAYKELKSKDKDLQLLHFKSPRCPQVKVAHCDEKYLYRSMDGSCNNLKTPWWGKTETPYKRLLEPEYDDGVDRPRSKSVKGCELPNPRWVVMNVNKYPKYTSNIASFFLYFAQFTAHDLAYTSSNYKKCSCDTKDPECNSIPIPQGDHVNKDQRCISSTRSSASVRDFKCSLGPREQNNLLTHWIDLSNVYGDSEEKARDFRCKNGLLKTSRGYGSRDLPPRRPGSSCPGGPRSKACFATGDARTEHNSISVSIHSIWIREHNRIARVLKKINPKWCDDTVYQEARRIVIAEYQNIIYEQFLPIFVGKKLAADLDLLPLKNGYFKDYNCGLYPQISNVFVTAAFRSCHCRVSPYYYKANEKLKVYSRASLMQMNMNTSIPYVEDVDDSVFGTLVHNCPAAKPKVTRVLNDYLFEGIVSDPYTKRWSLPALSINRGRDHGLPGYNKYRQFCGLKKAQSFKDFEEIPPETIADLARIYKHPDDVDVFIGLVSEKPNKRSFLGPTAACIIAKQYRDLKFADRFYYENGQDDKTKFSAKQLDSIRKVSMARILCDNTDLKFVQRNPFLVPCPKTNPIVSCREFARLDLDAWDY
;
A
#
# COMPACT_ATOMS: atom_id res chain seq x y z
N MET A 1 15.73 -18.10 -41.28
CA MET A 1 16.29 -17.28 -40.19
C MET A 1 15.21 -16.31 -39.75
N THR A 2 14.92 -16.26 -38.46
CA THR A 2 13.93 -15.37 -37.82
C THR A 2 14.40 -13.92 -37.94
N LYS A 3 13.66 -13.09 -38.69
CA LYS A 3 13.89 -11.65 -38.79
C LYS A 3 13.71 -11.02 -37.41
N THR A 4 14.79 -10.51 -36.81
CA THR A 4 14.73 -9.89 -35.49
C THR A 4 14.61 -8.38 -35.70
N THR A 5 13.40 -7.86 -35.60
CA THR A 5 13.16 -6.42 -35.70
C THR A 5 13.59 -5.75 -34.40
N LEU A 6 14.44 -4.73 -34.50
CA LEU A 6 15.03 -3.98 -33.40
C LEU A 6 14.28 -2.68 -33.14
N VAL A 7 14.09 -2.28 -31.88
CA VAL A 7 13.56 -0.95 -31.54
C VAL A 7 14.43 -0.28 -30.49
N LEU A 8 14.83 0.96 -30.76
CA LEU A 8 15.63 1.84 -29.91
C LEU A 8 14.75 3.01 -29.47
N ILE A 9 14.68 3.26 -28.17
CA ILE A 9 13.87 4.36 -27.62
C ILE A 9 14.77 5.21 -26.73
N SER A 10 15.07 6.43 -27.16
CA SER A 10 15.84 7.41 -26.40
C SER A 10 14.95 8.58 -25.97
N ALA A 11 14.87 8.84 -24.66
CA ALA A 11 14.23 10.04 -24.11
C ALA A 11 15.29 11.07 -23.70
N PHE A 12 15.36 12.20 -24.41
CA PHE A 12 16.33 13.27 -24.13
C PHE A 12 15.73 14.39 -23.27
N LEU A 13 16.55 14.95 -22.39
CA LEU A 13 16.32 16.25 -21.74
C LEU A 13 16.90 17.34 -22.65
N LEU A 14 16.06 18.09 -23.35
CA LEU A 14 16.47 19.35 -23.96
C LEU A 14 16.66 20.40 -22.85
N CYS A 15 17.89 20.53 -22.37
CA CYS A 15 18.33 21.75 -21.68
C CYS A 15 19.11 22.60 -22.69
N SER A 16 18.79 23.89 -22.73
CA SER A 16 19.38 24.97 -23.54
C SER A 16 18.99 25.04 -25.03
N LEU A 17 17.98 25.87 -25.32
CA LEU A 17 18.14 27.00 -26.25
C LEU A 17 17.14 28.11 -25.91
N VAL A 18 17.72 29.26 -25.63
CA VAL A 18 17.14 30.53 -25.22
C VAL A 18 16.51 31.21 -26.46
N HIS A 19 15.28 31.70 -26.29
CA HIS A 19 14.61 32.77 -27.06
C HIS A 19 14.27 32.52 -28.55
N ALA A 20 12.99 32.25 -28.82
CA ALA A 20 12.29 32.89 -29.94
C ALA A 20 10.76 32.85 -29.74
N ASN A 21 10.18 34.04 -29.66
CA ASN A 21 8.78 34.45 -29.69
C ASN A 21 7.75 33.48 -30.30
N GLN A 22 6.68 33.18 -29.53
CA GLN A 22 5.31 33.55 -29.92
C GLN A 22 4.39 33.47 -28.69
N VAL A 23 4.05 34.66 -28.17
CA VAL A 23 2.91 34.85 -27.28
C VAL A 23 1.67 34.83 -28.15
N ASP A 24 0.79 33.84 -27.96
CA ASP A 24 -0.58 33.96 -28.44
C ASP A 24 -1.53 34.28 -27.28
N LYS A 25 -2.35 35.30 -27.50
CA LYS A 25 -3.22 35.94 -26.50
C LYS A 25 -4.46 35.07 -26.27
N LYS A 26 -4.34 34.01 -25.46
CA LYS A 26 -5.43 33.39 -24.68
C LYS A 26 -4.83 32.30 -23.78
N GLY A 27 -4.69 32.63 -22.49
CA GLY A 27 -3.98 31.82 -21.49
C GLY A 27 -4.61 30.47 -21.17
N SER A 28 -4.31 29.46 -22.00
CA SER A 28 -4.45 28.04 -21.66
C SER A 28 -3.38 27.23 -22.38
N SER A 29 -2.32 26.83 -21.66
CA SER A 29 -1.34 25.87 -22.17
C SER A 29 -1.84 24.46 -21.91
N TYR A 30 -2.50 23.87 -22.89
CA TYR A 30 -2.67 22.42 -23.01
C TYR A 30 -1.57 21.91 -23.93
N VAL A 31 -0.76 20.95 -23.46
CA VAL A 31 0.09 20.15 -24.35
C VAL A 31 -0.58 18.79 -24.46
N SER A 32 -1.16 18.51 -25.64
CA SER A 32 -1.44 17.13 -26.06
C SER A 32 -0.09 16.48 -26.34
N PHE A 33 0.14 15.32 -25.74
CA PHE A 33 1.26 14.43 -26.07
C PHE A 33 0.72 13.28 -26.93
N ASP A 34 0.13 13.62 -28.08
CA ASP A 34 -0.35 12.65 -29.06
C ASP A 34 0.72 12.28 -30.11
N GLU A 35 1.93 12.85 -30.05
CA GLU A 35 2.95 12.60 -31.06
C GLU A 35 4.22 11.95 -30.48
N ALA A 36 4.15 10.64 -30.26
CA ALA A 36 5.33 9.79 -30.41
C ALA A 36 5.47 9.46 -31.89
N ARG A 37 6.55 9.90 -32.55
CA ARG A 37 6.82 9.53 -33.94
C ARG A 37 7.89 8.44 -33.97
N LEU A 38 7.53 7.29 -34.51
CA LEU A 38 8.48 6.26 -34.92
C LEU A 38 9.17 6.75 -36.20
N LEU A 39 10.47 7.02 -36.13
CA LEU A 39 11.28 7.26 -37.31
C LEU A 39 11.74 5.89 -37.83
N ASN A 40 11.43 5.60 -39.09
CA ASN A 40 12.05 4.48 -39.79
C ASN A 40 13.48 4.89 -40.14
N ILE A 41 14.45 4.18 -39.59
CA ILE A 41 15.86 4.29 -40.02
C ILE A 41 16.13 3.08 -40.92
N ARG A 42 16.74 3.31 -42.08
CA ARG A 42 17.20 2.23 -42.96
C ARG A 42 18.57 1.71 -42.48
N GLU A 43 18.79 0.42 -42.75
CA GLU A 43 19.79 -0.54 -42.24
C GLU A 43 21.20 -0.06 -41.87
N PRO A 44 21.78 -0.69 -40.84
CA PRO A 44 23.13 -1.25 -40.97
C PRO A 44 23.26 -2.66 -40.35
N ASP A 45 24.11 -3.49 -40.95
CA ASP A 45 24.45 -4.83 -40.44
C ASP A 45 25.58 -4.78 -39.39
N GLU A 46 25.48 -5.69 -38.41
CA GLU A 46 26.37 -5.92 -37.26
C GLU A 46 26.92 -4.70 -36.49
N ALA A 47 26.05 -3.96 -35.80
CA ALA A 47 26.47 -2.99 -34.78
C ALA A 47 26.77 -3.67 -33.43
N THR A 48 27.94 -3.39 -32.83
CA THR A 48 28.30 -3.86 -31.48
C THR A 48 27.76 -2.92 -30.39
N GLU A 49 27.65 -3.38 -29.12
CA GLU A 49 27.25 -2.54 -27.98
C GLU A 49 28.10 -1.26 -27.85
N LYS A 50 29.35 -1.29 -28.34
CA LYS A 50 30.26 -0.16 -28.37
C LYS A 50 29.85 0.89 -29.41
N ASP A 51 29.50 0.46 -30.63
CA ASP A 51 29.06 1.36 -31.70
C ASP A 51 27.75 2.07 -31.34
N PHE A 52 26.87 1.37 -30.61
CA PHE A 52 25.64 1.97 -30.06
C PHE A 52 25.89 3.01 -28.97
N ASN A 53 26.89 2.80 -28.10
CA ASN A 53 27.26 3.79 -27.09
C ASN A 53 27.90 5.02 -27.74
N ASP A 54 28.69 4.86 -28.80
CA ASP A 54 29.29 5.98 -29.52
C ASP A 54 28.24 6.82 -30.27
N VAL A 55 27.25 6.18 -30.93
CA VAL A 55 26.10 6.89 -31.53
C VAL A 55 25.24 7.55 -30.46
N PHE A 56 25.00 6.88 -29.33
CA PHE A 56 24.26 7.44 -28.19
C PHE A 56 24.98 8.67 -27.60
N ASP A 57 26.31 8.63 -27.47
CA ASP A 57 27.12 9.73 -26.94
C ASP A 57 27.18 10.90 -27.94
N GLN A 58 27.24 10.63 -29.25
CA GLN A 58 27.13 11.64 -30.30
C GLN A 58 25.74 12.32 -30.30
N LEU A 59 24.66 11.54 -30.18
CA LEU A 59 23.29 12.05 -30.07
C LEU A 59 23.08 12.89 -28.80
N SER A 60 23.75 12.50 -27.71
CA SER A 60 23.72 13.22 -26.42
C SER A 60 24.46 14.56 -26.48
N ALA A 61 25.46 14.68 -27.35
CA ALA A 61 26.22 15.92 -27.53
C ALA A 61 25.47 16.99 -28.35
N HIS A 62 24.65 16.58 -29.34
CA HIS A 62 24.00 17.50 -30.29
C HIS A 62 22.55 17.12 -30.66
N PRO A 63 21.56 17.33 -29.76
CA PRO A 63 20.17 16.97 -30.05
C PRO A 63 19.50 17.96 -31.03
N LYS A 64 19.00 17.47 -32.17
CA LYS A 64 18.09 18.20 -33.08
C LYS A 64 16.80 17.40 -33.33
N PRO A 65 15.62 18.04 -33.39
CA PRO A 65 14.39 17.36 -33.79
C PRO A 65 14.47 16.86 -35.25
N ASN A 66 13.94 15.65 -35.52
CA ASN A 66 13.80 15.07 -36.87
C ASN A 66 15.09 14.79 -37.66
N GLN A 67 16.22 14.47 -37.00
CA GLN A 67 17.38 13.92 -37.73
C GLN A 67 17.25 12.42 -37.95
N THR A 68 17.43 11.99 -39.20
CA THR A 68 17.74 10.63 -39.61
C THR A 68 19.25 10.55 -39.81
N PHE A 69 19.91 9.52 -39.27
CA PHE A 69 21.35 9.30 -39.43
C PHE A 69 21.56 7.99 -40.16
N ASP A 70 22.40 8.00 -41.19
CA ASP A 70 22.89 6.79 -41.85
C ASP A 70 24.15 6.32 -41.12
N ILE A 71 24.16 5.08 -40.62
CA ILE A 71 25.37 4.44 -40.09
C ILE A 71 25.98 3.64 -41.24
N LEU A 72 27.20 3.99 -41.64
CA LEU A 72 27.91 3.34 -42.75
C LEU A 72 28.68 2.11 -42.24
N ASN A 73 28.35 0.89 -42.67
CA ASN A 73 29.12 0.12 -43.68
C ASN A 73 28.58 -1.31 -43.94
N SER A 74 29.07 -1.85 -45.07
CA SER A 74 28.78 -3.03 -45.93
C SER A 74 28.43 -4.43 -45.39
N ASP A 75 27.59 -5.06 -46.23
CA ASP A 75 27.43 -6.49 -46.60
C ASP A 75 26.41 -7.38 -45.83
N ASP A 76 25.22 -7.46 -46.44
CA ASP A 76 24.20 -8.51 -46.51
C ASP A 76 23.86 -9.36 -45.25
N ASP A 77 22.88 -8.92 -44.43
CA ASP A 77 21.68 -9.70 -44.02
C ASP A 77 20.65 -8.89 -43.16
N VAL A 78 19.51 -8.53 -43.78
CA VAL A 78 18.44 -7.61 -43.31
C VAL A 78 17.87 -7.84 -41.89
N ASN A 79 18.12 -6.91 -40.95
CA ASN A 79 17.31 -6.66 -39.74
C ASN A 79 16.70 -5.23 -39.77
N ASN A 80 15.39 -5.09 -39.51
CA ASN A 80 14.70 -3.79 -39.48
C ASN A 80 14.87 -3.11 -38.11
N PHE A 81 15.31 -1.84 -38.05
CA PHE A 81 15.44 -1.05 -36.82
C PHE A 81 14.42 0.11 -36.78
N HIS A 82 13.72 0.30 -35.66
CA HIS A 82 12.87 1.48 -35.43
C HIS A 82 13.44 2.33 -34.29
N VAL A 83 13.57 3.64 -34.49
CA VAL A 83 13.95 4.56 -33.42
C VAL A 83 12.76 5.43 -33.05
N MET A 84 12.36 5.38 -31.77
CA MET A 84 11.30 6.24 -31.24
C MET A 84 11.94 7.43 -30.52
N TRP A 85 11.69 8.63 -31.05
CA TRP A 85 12.08 9.89 -30.44
C TRP A 85 10.96 10.42 -29.55
N LEU A 86 11.33 10.85 -28.34
CA LEU A 86 10.42 11.50 -27.39
C LEU A 86 11.02 12.83 -26.95
N ASP A 87 10.41 13.93 -27.38
CA ASP A 87 10.75 15.29 -26.96
C ASP A 87 10.24 15.53 -25.53
N ALA A 88 11.16 15.74 -24.58
CA ALA A 88 10.85 16.01 -23.18
C ALA A 88 11.41 17.37 -22.73
N SER A 89 10.87 18.45 -23.29
CA SER A 89 11.13 19.81 -22.82
C SER A 89 10.36 20.12 -21.52
N LYS A 90 10.85 19.72 -20.32
CA LYS A 90 10.64 20.39 -18.99
C LYS A 90 11.22 19.62 -17.79
N ASN A 91 11.66 20.39 -16.79
CA ASN A 91 12.42 20.00 -15.59
C ASN A 91 11.74 19.11 -14.52
N SER A 92 10.72 18.30 -14.82
CA SER A 92 10.15 17.39 -13.81
C SER A 92 9.61 16.09 -14.42
N PHE A 93 10.53 15.24 -14.87
CA PHE A 93 10.24 13.87 -15.28
C PHE A 93 10.04 12.97 -14.05
N ASP A 94 8.82 12.90 -13.52
CA ASP A 94 8.49 11.96 -12.44
C ASP A 94 8.39 10.52 -12.98
N MET A 95 8.42 9.51 -12.09
CA MET A 95 8.32 8.10 -12.49
C MET A 95 7.04 7.77 -13.27
N ASN A 96 5.96 8.52 -13.07
CA ASN A 96 4.69 8.30 -13.74
C ASN A 96 4.79 8.66 -15.22
N GLN A 97 5.41 9.79 -15.54
CA GLN A 97 5.69 10.19 -16.93
C GLN A 97 6.58 9.17 -17.63
N GLN A 98 7.62 8.69 -16.96
CA GLN A 98 8.50 7.66 -17.50
C GLN A 98 7.77 6.35 -17.80
N ALA A 99 6.94 5.89 -16.86
CA ALA A 99 6.13 4.71 -17.04
C ALA A 99 5.19 4.83 -18.23
N LYS A 100 4.54 6.00 -18.41
CA LYS A 100 3.66 6.28 -19.55
C LYS A 100 4.38 6.18 -20.88
N ILE A 101 5.61 6.68 -20.94
CA ILE A 101 6.47 6.54 -22.12
C ILE A 101 6.75 5.08 -22.45
N MET A 102 7.12 4.27 -21.45
CA MET A 102 7.38 2.83 -21.63
C MET A 102 6.14 2.06 -22.04
N MET A 103 4.98 2.39 -21.48
CA MET A 103 3.72 1.75 -21.88
C MET A 103 3.34 2.10 -23.32
N THR A 104 3.54 3.34 -23.74
CA THR A 104 3.28 3.79 -25.11
C THR A 104 4.18 3.05 -26.09
N ALA A 105 5.47 2.98 -25.79
CA ALA A 105 6.43 2.16 -26.52
C ALA A 105 5.99 0.70 -26.63
N TYR A 106 5.66 0.08 -25.50
CA TYR A 106 5.24 -1.32 -25.45
C TYR A 106 3.96 -1.57 -26.26
N LYS A 107 3.02 -0.61 -26.25
CA LYS A 107 1.79 -0.67 -27.03
C LYS A 107 2.05 -0.60 -28.54
N GLU A 108 2.95 0.27 -28.98
CA GLU A 108 3.38 0.36 -30.38
C GLU A 108 4.11 -0.89 -30.85
N LEU A 109 4.98 -1.47 -30.01
CA LEU A 109 5.64 -2.74 -30.32
C LEU A 109 4.61 -3.86 -30.54
N LYS A 110 3.66 -3.98 -29.60
CA LYS A 110 2.62 -5.00 -29.63
C LYS A 110 1.67 -4.86 -30.83
N SER A 111 1.52 -3.65 -31.38
CA SER A 111 0.66 -3.41 -32.55
C SER A 111 1.37 -3.72 -33.88
N LYS A 112 2.70 -3.71 -33.92
CA LYS A 112 3.50 -3.83 -35.15
C LYS A 112 4.05 -5.23 -35.42
N ASP A 113 4.40 -6.04 -34.42
CA ASP A 113 4.75 -7.46 -34.58
C ASP A 113 4.80 -8.20 -33.22
N LYS A 114 4.58 -9.53 -33.20
CA LYS A 114 4.68 -10.36 -31.99
C LYS A 114 6.11 -10.79 -31.65
N ASP A 115 7.03 -10.71 -32.62
CA ASP A 115 8.41 -11.20 -32.49
C ASP A 115 9.44 -10.06 -32.24
N LEU A 116 8.97 -8.83 -32.06
CA LEU A 116 9.80 -7.64 -31.74
C LEU A 116 10.39 -7.72 -30.32
N GLN A 117 11.72 -7.74 -30.21
CA GLN A 117 12.44 -7.66 -28.94
C GLN A 117 13.11 -6.30 -28.76
N LEU A 118 12.88 -5.65 -27.62
CA LEU A 118 13.60 -4.45 -27.24
C LEU A 118 15.00 -4.82 -26.75
N LEU A 119 16.04 -4.49 -27.52
CA LEU A 119 17.42 -4.79 -27.14
C LEU A 119 18.02 -3.74 -26.19
N HIS A 120 17.60 -2.47 -26.26
CA HIS A 120 18.14 -1.42 -25.41
C HIS A 120 17.16 -0.27 -25.13
N PHE A 121 16.95 0.06 -23.85
CA PHE A 121 16.25 1.27 -23.41
C PHE A 121 17.11 1.97 -22.36
N LYS A 122 17.59 3.18 -22.66
CA LYS A 122 18.41 3.99 -21.75
C LYS A 122 17.64 5.27 -21.46
N SER A 123 17.10 5.39 -20.24
CA SER A 123 16.49 6.63 -19.76
C SER A 123 17.33 7.23 -18.63
N PRO A 124 17.63 8.55 -18.66
CA PRO A 124 18.40 9.22 -17.62
C PRO A 124 17.72 9.23 -16.23
N ARG A 125 16.42 8.91 -16.15
CA ARG A 125 15.68 8.76 -14.88
C ARG A 125 15.05 7.40 -14.66
N CYS A 126 15.31 6.42 -15.53
CA CYS A 126 15.29 5.04 -15.03
C CYS A 126 16.17 5.07 -13.80
N PRO A 127 15.86 4.38 -12.68
CA PRO A 127 16.78 4.29 -11.59
C PRO A 127 18.06 3.63 -12.13
N GLN A 128 18.92 4.42 -12.77
CA GLN A 128 20.31 4.13 -12.97
C GLN A 128 20.76 4.07 -11.53
N VAL A 129 20.75 2.86 -11.01
CA VAL A 129 21.87 2.13 -10.40
C VAL A 129 23.01 3.08 -9.99
N LYS A 130 22.71 4.22 -9.39
CA LYS A 130 23.53 4.82 -8.36
C LYS A 130 23.34 3.85 -7.23
N VAL A 131 24.17 2.81 -7.27
CA VAL A 131 24.39 1.87 -6.19
C VAL A 131 24.44 2.75 -4.95
N ALA A 132 23.37 2.73 -4.15
CA ALA A 132 23.49 3.21 -2.79
C ALA A 132 24.59 2.33 -2.23
N HIS A 133 25.76 2.91 -1.98
CA HIS A 133 26.82 2.18 -1.31
C HIS A 133 26.29 1.92 0.09
N CYS A 134 25.72 0.74 0.29
CA CYS A 134 25.14 0.36 1.56
C CYS A 134 26.29 0.22 2.55
N ASP A 135 26.26 1.00 3.61
CA ASP A 135 27.15 0.75 4.74
C ASP A 135 26.67 -0.53 5.43
N GLU A 136 27.34 -1.64 5.14
CA GLU A 136 27.05 -2.94 5.74
C GLU A 136 27.23 -2.96 7.27
N LYS A 137 27.94 -1.97 7.82
CA LYS A 137 28.14 -1.78 9.26
C LYS A 137 27.04 -0.94 9.90
N TYR A 138 26.19 -0.28 9.12
CA TYR A 138 25.10 0.52 9.65
C TYR A 138 24.06 -0.37 10.34
N LEU A 139 23.80 -0.07 11.61
CA LEU A 139 23.02 -0.94 12.51
C LEU A 139 21.50 -0.80 12.34
N TYR A 140 21.06 0.26 11.68
CA TYR A 140 19.67 0.69 11.65
C TYR A 140 19.07 0.59 10.25
N ARG A 141 17.75 0.47 10.18
CA ARG A 141 17.03 0.56 8.90
C ARG A 141 17.17 1.98 8.35
N SER A 142 17.39 2.14 7.05
CA SER A 142 17.23 3.45 6.42
C SER A 142 15.76 3.92 6.55
N MET A 143 15.52 5.22 6.42
CA MET A 143 14.15 5.75 6.48
C MET A 143 13.34 5.41 5.22
N ASP A 144 13.98 5.24 4.07
CA ASP A 144 13.34 4.93 2.80
C ASP A 144 13.21 3.42 2.53
N GLY A 145 13.69 2.57 3.43
CA GLY A 145 13.65 1.11 3.30
C GLY A 145 14.72 0.50 2.40
N SER A 146 15.62 1.31 1.81
CA SER A 146 16.78 0.84 1.06
C SER A 146 17.82 0.13 1.93
N CYS A 147 18.77 -0.56 1.30
CA CYS A 147 19.87 -1.29 1.94
C CYS A 147 19.47 -2.38 2.95
N ASN A 148 18.18 -2.75 3.03
CA ASN A 148 17.75 -3.95 3.71
C ASN A 148 18.33 -5.21 3.03
N ASN A 149 18.29 -5.23 1.70
CA ASN A 149 18.97 -6.24 0.90
C ASN A 149 20.30 -5.68 0.38
N LEU A 150 21.43 -6.15 0.92
CA LEU A 150 22.75 -5.67 0.50
C LEU A 150 23.12 -6.02 -0.95
N LYS A 151 22.59 -7.13 -1.49
CA LYS A 151 22.81 -7.52 -2.90
C LYS A 151 21.99 -6.70 -3.87
N THR A 152 20.81 -6.25 -3.43
CA THR A 152 19.87 -5.50 -4.24
C THR A 152 19.26 -4.36 -3.41
N PRO A 153 20.02 -3.27 -3.19
CA PRO A 153 19.71 -2.22 -2.21
C PRO A 153 18.33 -1.57 -2.29
N TRP A 154 17.70 -1.59 -3.47
CA TRP A 154 16.40 -0.95 -3.70
C TRP A 154 15.20 -1.86 -3.41
N TRP A 155 15.41 -3.14 -3.12
CA TRP A 155 14.32 -4.05 -2.77
C TRP A 155 13.68 -3.62 -1.45
N GLY A 156 12.38 -3.30 -1.53
CA GLY A 156 11.56 -2.84 -0.41
C GLY A 156 11.67 -1.34 -0.11
N LYS A 157 12.41 -0.59 -0.94
CA LYS A 157 12.50 0.87 -0.86
C LYS A 157 11.16 1.53 -1.23
N THR A 158 10.92 2.72 -0.69
CA THR A 158 9.85 3.63 -1.11
C THR A 158 9.92 4.00 -2.58
N GLU A 159 8.77 4.32 -3.14
CA GLU A 159 8.60 4.72 -4.53
C GLU A 159 9.08 3.64 -5.51
N THR A 160 8.68 2.39 -5.26
CA THR A 160 9.01 1.24 -6.12
C THR A 160 7.76 0.48 -6.53
N PRO A 161 7.76 -0.23 -7.68
CA PRO A 161 6.57 -0.93 -8.17
C PRO A 161 6.10 -1.99 -7.18
N TYR A 162 4.79 -2.28 -7.15
CA TYR A 162 4.33 -3.49 -6.46
C TYR A 162 4.81 -4.75 -7.19
N LYS A 163 4.99 -5.86 -6.48
CA LYS A 163 5.16 -7.15 -7.16
C LYS A 163 3.84 -7.71 -7.69
N ARG A 164 3.91 -8.51 -8.74
CA ARG A 164 2.78 -9.27 -9.28
C ARG A 164 2.85 -10.71 -8.79
N LEU A 165 1.77 -11.22 -8.19
CA LEU A 165 1.63 -12.67 -7.93
C LEU A 165 1.14 -13.42 -9.17
N LEU A 166 0.39 -12.72 -10.03
CA LEU A 166 -0.10 -13.16 -11.33
C LEU A 166 0.11 -11.99 -12.31
N GLU A 167 0.39 -12.30 -13.57
CA GLU A 167 0.50 -11.31 -14.64
C GLU A 167 -0.77 -10.45 -14.73
N PRO A 168 -0.63 -9.13 -15.03
CA PRO A 168 -1.77 -8.23 -15.09
C PRO A 168 -2.65 -8.48 -16.33
N GLU A 169 -3.95 -8.25 -16.18
CA GLU A 169 -4.96 -8.35 -17.23
C GLU A 169 -5.59 -6.99 -17.51
N TYR A 170 -5.13 -6.38 -18.60
CA TYR A 170 -5.70 -5.18 -19.21
C TYR A 170 -6.43 -5.55 -20.50
N ASP A 171 -7.47 -4.80 -20.89
CA ASP A 171 -8.27 -5.07 -22.09
C ASP A 171 -7.44 -5.03 -23.39
N ASP A 172 -6.45 -4.13 -23.45
CA ASP A 172 -5.47 -4.07 -24.54
C ASP A 172 -4.16 -4.82 -24.20
N GLY A 173 -4.12 -5.46 -23.03
CA GLY A 173 -2.95 -6.09 -22.42
C GLY A 173 -1.77 -5.14 -22.20
N VAL A 174 -2.05 -3.83 -22.09
CA VAL A 174 -1.06 -2.79 -21.76
C VAL A 174 -1.54 -1.98 -20.56
N ASP A 175 -2.62 -1.22 -20.71
CA ASP A 175 -3.02 -0.21 -19.73
C ASP A 175 -4.54 -0.04 -19.61
N ARG A 176 -5.31 -0.40 -20.64
CA ARG A 176 -6.77 -0.16 -20.61
C ARG A 176 -7.41 -1.01 -19.51
N PRO A 177 -8.03 -0.40 -18.47
CA PRO A 177 -8.63 -1.14 -17.36
C PRO A 177 -9.58 -2.23 -17.84
N ARG A 178 -9.61 -3.35 -17.11
CA ARG A 178 -10.45 -4.50 -17.46
C ARG A 178 -11.93 -4.08 -17.53
N SER A 179 -12.54 -4.18 -18.71
CA SER A 179 -13.95 -3.83 -18.93
C SER A 179 -14.76 -4.91 -19.60
N LYS A 180 -14.11 -5.95 -20.15
CA LYS A 180 -14.78 -7.06 -20.83
C LYS A 180 -14.74 -8.36 -20.02
N SER A 181 -15.84 -9.10 -20.10
CA SER A 181 -15.96 -10.48 -19.67
C SER A 181 -15.12 -11.38 -20.56
N VAL A 182 -14.72 -12.55 -20.04
CA VAL A 182 -14.13 -13.62 -20.85
C VAL A 182 -15.05 -14.11 -21.97
N LYS A 183 -16.34 -13.76 -21.93
CA LYS A 183 -17.33 -14.01 -23.00
C LYS A 183 -17.51 -12.83 -23.96
N GLY A 184 -16.70 -11.77 -23.85
CA GLY A 184 -16.69 -10.63 -24.76
C GLY A 184 -17.66 -9.48 -24.44
N CYS A 185 -18.67 -9.70 -23.58
CA CYS A 185 -19.60 -8.66 -23.13
C CYS A 185 -18.96 -7.72 -22.09
N GLU A 186 -19.59 -6.59 -21.78
CA GLU A 186 -19.13 -5.71 -20.69
C GLU A 186 -19.22 -6.38 -19.31
N LEU A 187 -18.24 -6.09 -18.45
CA LEU A 187 -18.28 -6.44 -17.04
C LEU A 187 -19.35 -5.62 -16.31
N PRO A 188 -19.97 -6.17 -15.26
CA PRO A 188 -21.00 -5.46 -14.52
C PRO A 188 -20.44 -4.18 -13.90
N ASN A 189 -21.29 -3.14 -13.83
CA ASN A 189 -20.95 -1.88 -13.19
C ASN A 189 -20.56 -2.11 -11.71
N PRO A 190 -19.39 -1.61 -11.22
CA PRO A 190 -18.93 -1.84 -9.85
C PRO A 190 -19.93 -1.45 -8.76
N ARG A 191 -20.67 -0.34 -8.95
CA ARG A 191 -21.71 0.11 -8.01
C ARG A 191 -22.91 -0.82 -8.04
N TRP A 192 -23.29 -1.30 -9.22
CA TRP A 192 -24.37 -2.28 -9.35
C TRP A 192 -24.03 -3.61 -8.66
N VAL A 193 -22.78 -4.08 -8.77
CA VAL A 193 -22.30 -5.29 -8.07
C VAL A 193 -22.53 -5.16 -6.56
N VAL A 194 -22.04 -4.09 -5.93
CA VAL A 194 -22.12 -3.94 -4.46
C VAL A 194 -23.54 -3.68 -3.96
N MET A 195 -24.43 -3.15 -4.81
CA MET A 195 -25.85 -3.01 -4.50
C MET A 195 -26.60 -4.35 -4.53
N ASN A 196 -26.17 -5.27 -5.40
CA ASN A 196 -26.91 -6.48 -5.72
C ASN A 196 -26.37 -7.74 -5.08
N VAL A 197 -25.12 -7.76 -4.64
CA VAL A 197 -24.58 -8.83 -3.79
C VAL A 197 -25.01 -8.53 -2.35
N ASN A 198 -25.96 -9.31 -1.76
CA ASN A 198 -26.09 -9.61 -0.31
C ASN A 198 -27.49 -10.07 0.15
N LYS A 199 -27.52 -11.08 1.04
CA LYS A 199 -28.32 -11.15 2.31
C LYS A 199 -27.90 -12.33 3.25
N TYR A 200 -27.17 -12.01 4.34
CA TYR A 200 -26.94 -12.65 5.68
C TYR A 200 -26.64 -14.15 5.93
N PRO A 201 -25.78 -14.44 6.95
CA PRO A 201 -26.25 -14.81 8.31
C PRO A 201 -25.70 -13.99 9.51
N LYS A 202 -26.31 -14.18 10.70
CA LYS A 202 -25.92 -13.60 12.01
C LYS A 202 -24.70 -14.34 12.62
N TYR A 203 -23.49 -14.13 12.10
CA TYR A 203 -22.29 -14.59 12.83
C TYR A 203 -21.93 -13.60 13.94
N THR A 204 -21.76 -14.08 15.16
CA THR A 204 -21.11 -13.30 16.22
C THR A 204 -19.60 -13.53 16.13
N SER A 205 -18.86 -12.45 15.93
CA SER A 205 -17.39 -12.49 16.00
C SER A 205 -16.96 -12.32 17.46
N ASN A 206 -15.97 -13.11 17.90
CA ASN A 206 -15.26 -12.88 19.17
C ASN A 206 -14.01 -12.00 19.00
N ILE A 207 -13.81 -11.45 17.81
CA ILE A 207 -12.71 -10.54 17.49
C ILE A 207 -13.14 -9.13 17.87
N ALA A 208 -12.31 -8.43 18.64
CA ALA A 208 -12.56 -7.05 19.04
C ALA A 208 -12.43 -6.13 17.82
N SER A 209 -13.18 -5.02 17.82
CA SER A 209 -13.06 -3.99 16.79
C SER A 209 -11.64 -3.41 16.74
N PHE A 210 -10.91 -3.44 17.85
CA PHE A 210 -9.51 -3.04 17.93
C PHE A 210 -8.62 -3.73 16.90
N PHE A 211 -8.86 -5.02 16.64
CA PHE A 211 -8.15 -5.79 15.60
C PHE A 211 -8.25 -5.12 14.23
N LEU A 212 -9.43 -4.59 13.87
CA LEU A 212 -9.66 -3.98 12.57
C LEU A 212 -8.91 -2.65 12.43
N TYR A 213 -8.88 -1.84 13.48
CA TYR A 213 -8.14 -0.57 13.46
C TYR A 213 -6.63 -0.79 13.52
N PHE A 214 -6.16 -1.82 14.22
CA PHE A 214 -4.78 -2.24 14.16
C PHE A 214 -4.39 -2.80 12.79
N ALA A 215 -5.29 -3.52 12.12
CA ALA A 215 -5.12 -3.95 10.74
C ALA A 215 -4.98 -2.72 9.83
N GLN A 216 -5.86 -1.72 9.94
CA GLN A 216 -5.76 -0.47 9.19
C GLN A 216 -4.40 0.22 9.41
N PHE A 217 -3.99 0.38 10.68
CA PHE A 217 -2.69 0.95 11.03
C PHE A 217 -1.53 0.20 10.36
N THR A 218 -1.59 -1.13 10.35
CA THR A 218 -0.59 -1.98 9.69
C THR A 218 -0.61 -1.89 8.16
N ALA A 219 -1.80 -1.77 7.55
CA ALA A 219 -1.91 -1.52 6.12
C ALA A 219 -1.26 -0.18 5.72
N HIS A 220 -1.38 0.81 6.61
CA HIS A 220 -0.82 2.14 6.39
C HIS A 220 0.69 2.20 6.60
N ASP A 221 1.29 1.20 7.25
CA ASP A 221 2.75 1.02 7.29
C ASP A 221 3.27 0.41 5.97
N LEU A 222 2.53 -0.57 5.43
CA LEU A 222 3.02 -1.36 4.30
C LEU A 222 2.81 -0.72 2.93
N ALA A 223 1.74 0.05 2.74
CA ALA A 223 1.42 0.53 1.40
C ALA A 223 0.62 1.84 1.32
N TYR A 224 1.03 2.69 0.37
CA TYR A 224 0.27 3.82 -0.12
C TYR A 224 0.43 3.93 -1.64
N THR A 225 -0.64 3.64 -2.38
CA THR A 225 -0.62 3.73 -3.85
C THR A 225 -0.69 5.19 -4.30
N SER A 226 0.26 5.60 -5.13
CA SER A 226 0.24 6.92 -5.75
C SER A 226 -1.01 7.11 -6.63
N SER A 227 -1.59 8.31 -6.58
CA SER A 227 -2.73 8.70 -7.42
C SER A 227 -2.31 9.86 -8.30
N ASN A 228 -2.80 9.89 -9.54
CA ASN A 228 -2.76 11.14 -10.29
C ASN A 228 -3.67 12.14 -9.56
N TYR A 229 -3.16 13.31 -9.20
CA TYR A 229 -3.92 14.37 -8.49
C TYR A 229 -4.94 15.09 -9.39
N LYS A 230 -5.35 14.47 -10.49
CA LYS A 230 -6.24 15.06 -11.47
C LYS A 230 -7.69 14.98 -10.99
N LYS A 231 -8.41 16.09 -11.12
CA LYS A 231 -9.83 16.17 -10.82
C LYS A 231 -10.63 15.61 -12.00
N CYS A 232 -11.33 14.49 -11.78
CA CYS A 232 -12.18 13.86 -12.79
C CYS A 232 -13.64 14.26 -12.62
N SER A 233 -14.32 14.57 -13.72
CA SER A 233 -15.79 14.66 -13.80
C SER A 233 -16.36 13.45 -14.55
N CYS A 234 -17.68 13.34 -14.61
CA CYS A 234 -18.34 12.24 -15.33
C CYS A 234 -18.17 12.32 -16.86
N ASP A 235 -17.97 13.52 -17.41
CA ASP A 235 -17.83 13.73 -18.87
C ASP A 235 -16.38 13.83 -19.32
N THR A 236 -15.43 13.69 -18.38
CA THR A 236 -14.02 13.81 -18.69
C THR A 236 -13.60 12.64 -19.58
N LYS A 237 -13.13 12.93 -20.80
CA LYS A 237 -12.60 11.94 -21.76
C LYS A 237 -11.13 11.57 -21.52
N ASP A 238 -10.55 12.08 -20.44
CA ASP A 238 -9.16 11.84 -20.10
C ASP A 238 -8.92 10.35 -19.75
N PRO A 239 -7.89 9.70 -20.31
CA PRO A 239 -7.61 8.29 -20.05
C PRO A 239 -7.20 7.99 -18.59
N GLU A 240 -6.80 8.99 -17.81
CA GLU A 240 -6.51 8.87 -16.37
C GLU A 240 -7.77 9.01 -15.50
N CYS A 241 -8.93 9.29 -16.08
CA CYS A 241 -10.22 9.27 -15.39
C CYS A 241 -10.94 7.94 -15.61
N ASN A 242 -11.32 7.29 -14.52
CA ASN A 242 -12.02 6.00 -14.54
C ASN A 242 -13.24 6.04 -13.60
N SER A 243 -14.11 7.02 -13.82
CA SER A 243 -15.31 7.26 -13.02
C SER A 243 -16.33 6.13 -13.16
N ILE A 244 -17.05 5.81 -12.09
CA ILE A 244 -18.06 4.75 -12.07
C ILE A 244 -19.44 5.37 -12.33
N PRO A 245 -20.12 5.08 -13.45
CA PRO A 245 -21.46 5.59 -13.69
C PRO A 245 -22.44 5.11 -12.60
N ILE A 246 -23.38 5.97 -12.19
CA ILE A 246 -24.44 5.56 -11.26
C ILE A 246 -25.43 4.66 -12.01
N PRO A 247 -25.65 3.41 -11.59
CA PRO A 247 -26.56 2.51 -12.28
C PRO A 247 -28.03 2.90 -12.05
N GLN A 248 -28.89 2.53 -12.99
CA GLN A 248 -30.34 2.67 -12.82
C GLN A 248 -30.81 1.91 -11.57
N GLY A 249 -31.65 2.55 -10.76
CA GLY A 249 -32.13 2.00 -9.48
C GLY A 249 -31.28 2.36 -8.25
N ASP A 250 -30.19 3.12 -8.39
CA ASP A 250 -29.50 3.69 -7.23
C ASP A 250 -30.30 4.87 -6.64
N HIS A 251 -31.10 4.58 -5.62
CA HIS A 251 -31.91 5.60 -4.94
C HIS A 251 -31.11 6.55 -4.03
N VAL A 252 -29.85 6.21 -3.71
CA VAL A 252 -28.98 7.00 -2.83
C VAL A 252 -28.29 8.11 -3.61
N ASN A 253 -27.77 7.80 -4.79
CA ASN A 253 -26.98 8.71 -5.60
C ASN A 253 -27.77 9.28 -6.79
N LYS A 254 -29.09 9.40 -6.68
CA LYS A 254 -29.97 9.89 -7.74
C LYS A 254 -29.65 11.30 -8.24
N ASP A 255 -28.99 12.09 -7.41
CA ASP A 255 -28.54 13.46 -7.69
C ASP A 255 -27.08 13.53 -8.18
N GLN A 256 -26.48 12.38 -8.52
CA GLN A 256 -25.13 12.27 -9.09
C GLN A 256 -25.16 11.41 -10.35
N ARG A 257 -24.34 11.74 -11.34
CA ARG A 257 -24.22 10.94 -12.58
C ARG A 257 -23.17 9.84 -12.49
N CYS A 258 -22.14 10.04 -11.68
CA CYS A 258 -21.07 9.06 -11.46
C CYS A 258 -20.42 9.27 -10.08
N ILE A 259 -19.72 8.23 -9.62
CA ILE A 259 -18.71 8.33 -8.56
C ILE A 259 -17.39 8.64 -9.27
N SER A 260 -16.87 9.85 -9.06
CA SER A 260 -15.59 10.24 -9.68
C SER A 260 -14.42 9.45 -9.11
N SER A 261 -13.53 8.98 -9.98
CA SER A 261 -12.31 8.28 -9.60
C SER A 261 -11.21 8.53 -10.63
N THR A 262 -10.01 8.83 -10.11
CA THR A 262 -8.79 8.97 -10.91
C THR A 262 -7.98 7.68 -10.81
N ARG A 263 -7.38 7.27 -11.93
CA ARG A 263 -6.49 6.12 -12.02
C ARG A 263 -5.25 6.31 -11.16
N SER A 264 -4.75 5.21 -10.61
CA SER A 264 -3.51 5.21 -9.83
C SER A 264 -2.34 5.50 -10.75
N SER A 265 -1.34 6.23 -10.24
CA SER A 265 -0.16 6.60 -11.04
C SER A 265 0.51 5.37 -11.65
N ALA A 266 0.96 5.51 -12.89
CA ALA A 266 1.77 4.49 -13.53
C ALA A 266 3.18 4.45 -12.89
N SER A 267 3.80 3.27 -12.90
CA SER A 267 5.15 3.01 -12.43
C SER A 267 5.93 2.25 -13.49
N VAL A 268 7.25 2.41 -13.49
CA VAL A 268 8.15 1.50 -14.23
C VAL A 268 7.92 0.06 -13.77
N ARG A 269 8.09 -0.90 -14.67
CA ARG A 269 7.81 -2.32 -14.41
C ARG A 269 8.76 -2.92 -13.38
N ASP A 270 10.03 -2.59 -13.52
CA ASP A 270 11.12 -3.01 -12.66
C ASP A 270 12.22 -1.94 -12.63
N PHE A 271 13.28 -2.21 -11.88
CA PHE A 271 14.41 -1.29 -11.72
C PHE A 271 15.33 -1.24 -12.95
N LYS A 272 15.16 -2.15 -13.91
CA LYS A 272 15.79 -2.08 -15.24
C LYS A 272 14.93 -1.29 -16.23
N CYS A 273 13.76 -0.86 -15.78
CA CYS A 273 12.73 -0.22 -16.55
C CYS A 273 12.34 -0.98 -17.81
N SER A 274 12.20 -2.30 -17.68
CA SER A 274 11.75 -3.17 -18.75
C SER A 274 10.39 -2.73 -19.28
N LEU A 275 10.18 -2.91 -20.59
CA LEU A 275 8.88 -2.71 -21.21
C LEU A 275 7.85 -3.71 -20.68
N GLY A 276 6.59 -3.29 -20.70
CA GLY A 276 5.49 -4.15 -20.34
C GLY A 276 4.20 -3.38 -20.03
N PRO A 277 3.19 -4.10 -19.52
CA PRO A 277 1.93 -3.50 -19.11
C PRO A 277 2.11 -2.54 -17.92
N ARG A 278 1.08 -1.75 -17.63
CA ARG A 278 1.08 -0.77 -16.55
C ARG A 278 1.33 -1.42 -15.21
N GLU A 279 2.29 -0.86 -14.49
CA GLU A 279 2.48 -1.11 -13.07
C GLU A 279 2.09 0.11 -12.23
N GLN A 280 1.88 -0.13 -10.93
CA GLN A 280 1.64 0.91 -9.93
C GLN A 280 2.72 0.82 -8.86
N ASN A 281 3.03 1.94 -8.21
CA ASN A 281 4.05 2.00 -7.17
C ASN A 281 3.47 2.11 -5.75
N ASN A 282 4.33 1.76 -4.80
CA ASN A 282 4.18 2.05 -3.40
C ASN A 282 4.95 3.31 -3.04
N LEU A 283 4.30 4.28 -2.39
CA LEU A 283 4.97 5.49 -1.88
C LEU A 283 5.61 5.27 -0.51
N LEU A 284 5.33 4.15 0.16
CA LEU A 284 5.91 3.79 1.46
C LEU A 284 6.98 2.72 1.33
N THR A 285 7.72 2.48 2.42
CA THR A 285 8.59 1.31 2.53
C THR A 285 7.72 0.05 2.38
N HIS A 286 8.32 -1.06 1.93
CA HIS A 286 7.58 -2.32 1.85
C HIS A 286 7.67 -3.12 3.16
N TRP A 287 8.31 -2.56 4.19
CA TRP A 287 8.68 -3.27 5.41
C TRP A 287 7.68 -3.04 6.54
N ILE A 288 7.68 -3.94 7.52
CA ILE A 288 6.99 -3.73 8.80
C ILE A 288 7.96 -2.95 9.69
N ASP A 289 8.00 -1.62 9.53
CA ASP A 289 9.01 -0.76 10.15
C ASP A 289 8.45 0.54 10.74
N LEU A 290 7.12 0.63 10.90
CA LEU A 290 6.44 1.81 11.44
C LEU A 290 6.79 3.09 10.68
N SER A 291 7.01 3.01 9.37
CA SER A 291 7.15 4.16 8.48
C SER A 291 5.95 5.11 8.58
N ASN A 292 4.77 4.61 8.93
CA ASN A 292 3.58 5.42 9.22
C ASN A 292 3.71 6.30 10.49
N VAL A 293 4.65 5.99 11.39
CA VAL A 293 5.02 6.79 12.57
C VAL A 293 6.28 7.61 12.28
N TYR A 294 7.34 6.97 11.79
CA TYR A 294 8.68 7.56 11.66
C TYR A 294 8.91 8.35 10.37
N GLY A 295 8.09 8.15 9.34
CA GLY A 295 8.31 8.68 8.00
C GLY A 295 9.04 7.70 7.09
N ASP A 296 9.08 8.05 5.81
CA ASP A 296 9.57 7.25 4.68
C ASP A 296 10.81 7.89 4.02
N SER A 297 11.39 8.92 4.66
CA SER A 297 12.55 9.67 4.19
C SER A 297 13.25 10.35 5.36
N GLU A 298 14.55 10.60 5.21
CA GLU A 298 15.35 11.30 6.23
C GLU A 298 14.84 12.72 6.52
N GLU A 299 14.28 13.39 5.52
CA GLU A 299 13.68 14.72 5.68
C GLU A 299 12.47 14.68 6.60
N LYS A 300 11.48 13.83 6.31
CA LYS A 300 10.30 13.67 7.18
C LYS A 300 10.69 13.19 8.58
N ALA A 301 11.65 12.27 8.67
CA ALA A 301 12.15 11.79 9.96
C ALA A 301 12.70 12.93 10.82
N ARG A 302 13.54 13.82 10.24
CA ARG A 302 14.05 15.01 10.94
C ARG A 302 12.93 15.95 11.39
N ASP A 303 11.90 16.13 10.57
CA ASP A 303 10.76 16.98 10.91
C ASP A 303 9.94 16.46 12.09
N PHE A 304 9.92 15.14 12.32
CA PHE A 304 9.21 14.52 13.43
C PHE A 304 10.04 14.41 14.71
N ARG A 305 11.35 14.67 14.66
CA ARG A 305 12.27 14.48 15.80
C ARG A 305 12.40 15.69 16.72
N CYS A 306 12.62 15.43 17.99
CA CYS A 306 12.89 16.38 19.06
C CYS A 306 14.17 15.97 19.81
N LYS A 307 14.69 16.86 20.68
CA LYS A 307 15.90 16.60 21.48
C LYS A 307 15.74 15.37 22.38
N ASN A 308 16.88 14.78 22.74
CA ASN A 308 17.03 13.55 23.52
C ASN A 308 16.47 12.30 22.83
N GLY A 309 16.52 12.26 21.50
CA GLY A 309 16.05 11.15 20.69
C GLY A 309 14.54 10.95 20.75
N LEU A 310 13.77 12.00 21.04
CA LEU A 310 12.31 11.94 21.17
C LEU A 310 11.63 12.25 19.83
N LEU A 311 10.37 11.84 19.68
CA LEU A 311 9.45 12.35 18.68
C LEU A 311 8.72 13.59 19.20
N LYS A 312 8.51 14.58 18.32
CA LYS A 312 7.67 15.76 18.57
C LYS A 312 6.24 15.31 18.86
N THR A 313 5.57 16.00 19.78
CA THR A 313 4.17 15.80 20.09
C THR A 313 3.44 17.14 20.13
N SER A 314 2.11 17.09 20.05
CA SER A 314 1.24 18.21 20.41
C SER A 314 0.39 17.83 21.63
N ARG A 315 -0.32 18.80 22.20
CA ARG A 315 -1.22 18.58 23.35
C ARG A 315 -2.67 18.50 22.89
N GLY A 316 -3.32 17.40 23.26
CA GLY A 316 -4.76 17.19 23.12
C GLY A 316 -5.55 17.55 24.36
N TYR A 317 -6.80 17.08 24.39
CA TYR A 317 -7.63 17.10 25.59
C TYR A 317 -6.90 16.44 26.79
N GLY A 318 -7.09 16.98 27.99
CA GLY A 318 -6.45 16.47 29.21
C GLY A 318 -4.92 16.54 29.21
N SER A 319 -4.31 17.37 28.35
CA SER A 319 -2.85 17.45 28.15
C SER A 319 -2.18 16.17 27.64
N ARG A 320 -2.94 15.22 27.06
CA ARG A 320 -2.36 14.02 26.46
C ARG A 320 -1.46 14.36 25.26
N ASP A 321 -0.38 13.61 25.11
CA ASP A 321 0.47 13.67 23.94
C ASP A 321 -0.28 13.12 22.70
N LEU A 322 -0.40 13.96 21.68
CA LEU A 322 -0.91 13.66 20.35
C LEU A 322 0.22 13.78 19.32
N PRO A 323 0.04 13.33 18.06
CA PRO A 323 1.01 13.61 17.02
C PRO A 323 1.22 15.13 16.85
N PRO A 324 2.38 15.55 16.33
CA PRO A 324 2.66 16.96 16.11
C PRO A 324 1.68 17.54 15.07
N ARG A 325 1.50 18.88 15.06
CA ARG A 325 0.62 19.53 14.09
C ARG A 325 1.33 19.80 12.77
N ARG A 326 0.63 19.65 11.64
CA ARG A 326 1.09 20.11 10.33
C ARG A 326 0.80 21.60 10.17
N PRO A 327 1.82 22.46 10.00
CA PRO A 327 1.62 23.90 9.82
C PRO A 327 1.00 24.22 8.44
N GLY A 328 0.16 25.26 8.38
CA GLY A 328 -0.28 25.89 7.12
C GLY A 328 -1.27 25.13 6.23
N SER A 329 -1.75 23.94 6.61
CA SER A 329 -2.61 23.11 5.74
C SER A 329 -4.11 23.18 6.06
N SER A 330 -4.94 23.32 5.03
CA SER A 330 -6.38 23.03 5.10
C SER A 330 -6.60 21.53 5.27
N CYS A 331 -7.15 21.13 6.41
CA CYS A 331 -7.35 19.72 6.70
C CYS A 331 -8.52 19.12 5.92
N PRO A 332 -8.45 17.83 5.54
CA PRO A 332 -9.46 17.19 4.69
C PRO A 332 -10.86 17.11 5.31
N GLY A 333 -11.00 17.35 6.61
CA GLY A 333 -12.28 17.33 7.34
C GLY A 333 -13.21 18.52 7.11
N GLY A 334 -12.82 19.49 6.27
CA GLY A 334 -13.62 20.69 6.01
C GLY A 334 -13.91 21.48 7.30
N PRO A 335 -15.14 21.99 7.51
CA PRO A 335 -15.50 22.76 8.70
C PRO A 335 -15.33 22.01 10.04
N ARG A 336 -15.25 20.67 10.01
CA ARG A 336 -15.11 19.82 11.21
C ARG A 336 -13.65 19.63 11.63
N SER A 337 -12.70 20.23 10.91
CA SER A 337 -11.28 20.03 11.12
C SER A 337 -10.64 21.23 11.83
N LYS A 338 -10.11 21.01 13.05
CA LYS A 338 -9.42 22.06 13.82
C LYS A 338 -7.90 22.04 13.68
N ALA A 339 -7.31 20.88 13.41
CA ALA A 339 -5.87 20.75 13.18
C ALA A 339 -5.56 19.53 12.31
N CYS A 340 -4.44 19.60 11.61
CA CYS A 340 -3.87 18.49 10.86
C CYS A 340 -2.71 17.92 11.68
N PHE A 341 -2.57 16.61 11.66
CA PHE A 341 -1.48 15.89 12.30
C PHE A 341 -0.36 15.61 11.29
N ALA A 342 0.87 15.79 11.75
CA ALA A 342 2.08 15.45 11.03
C ALA A 342 2.56 14.08 11.54
N THR A 343 2.40 13.06 10.71
CA THR A 343 2.88 11.69 10.94
C THR A 343 3.53 11.18 9.66
N GLY A 344 4.22 10.05 9.73
CA GLY A 344 4.81 9.40 8.55
C GLY A 344 3.79 9.01 7.48
N ASP A 345 2.54 8.75 7.85
CA ASP A 345 1.44 8.50 6.91
C ASP A 345 0.48 9.70 6.78
N ALA A 346 0.05 9.98 5.55
CA ALA A 346 -0.86 11.09 5.25
C ALA A 346 -2.34 10.79 5.54
N ARG A 347 -2.68 9.54 5.93
CA ARG A 347 -4.07 9.09 6.14
C ARG A 347 -4.42 8.95 7.63
N THR A 348 -3.53 9.37 8.53
CA THR A 348 -3.72 9.31 9.99
C THR A 348 -5.01 9.98 10.46
N GLU A 349 -5.45 11.04 9.79
CA GLU A 349 -6.61 11.85 10.20
C GLU A 349 -7.95 11.29 9.76
N HIS A 350 -7.98 10.09 9.16
CA HIS A 350 -9.21 9.49 8.63
C HIS A 350 -10.28 9.28 9.73
N ASN A 351 -9.87 8.99 10.96
CA ASN A 351 -10.76 8.91 12.13
C ASN A 351 -9.97 9.10 13.43
N SER A 352 -10.65 9.44 14.53
CA SER A 352 -10.00 9.72 15.82
C SER A 352 -9.34 8.50 16.47
N ILE A 353 -9.78 7.27 16.16
CA ILE A 353 -9.12 6.05 16.65
C ILE A 353 -7.74 5.91 16.02
N SER A 354 -7.61 6.19 14.72
CA SER A 354 -6.32 6.21 14.04
C SER A 354 -5.35 7.19 14.71
N VAL A 355 -5.81 8.41 15.03
CA VAL A 355 -5.01 9.39 15.77
C VAL A 355 -4.56 8.85 17.13
N SER A 356 -5.45 8.18 17.89
CA SER A 356 -5.08 7.57 19.18
C SER A 356 -4.07 6.42 19.03
N ILE A 357 -4.24 5.52 18.04
CA ILE A 357 -3.27 4.43 17.80
C ILE A 357 -1.89 5.00 17.43
N HIS A 358 -1.82 6.01 16.55
CA HIS A 358 -0.56 6.70 16.26
C HIS A 358 0.02 7.36 17.51
N SER A 359 -0.82 7.97 18.36
CA SER A 359 -0.38 8.57 19.64
C SER A 359 0.24 7.53 20.56
N ILE A 360 -0.36 6.34 20.68
CA ILE A 360 0.13 5.23 21.51
C ILE A 360 1.55 4.83 21.09
N TRP A 361 1.80 4.68 19.79
CA TRP A 361 3.13 4.31 19.28
C TRP A 361 4.18 5.43 19.41
N ILE A 362 3.78 6.70 19.27
CA ILE A 362 4.65 7.86 19.54
C ILE A 362 5.01 7.93 21.04
N ARG A 363 4.03 7.69 21.92
CA ARG A 363 4.25 7.65 23.37
C ARG A 363 5.19 6.52 23.75
N GLU A 364 5.07 5.34 23.11
CA GLU A 364 5.94 4.20 23.38
C GLU A 364 7.39 4.50 23.00
N HIS A 365 7.61 5.08 21.82
CA HIS A 365 8.94 5.58 21.43
C HIS A 365 9.51 6.56 22.46
N ASN A 366 8.73 7.57 22.84
CA ASN A 366 9.17 8.57 23.82
C ASN A 366 9.37 7.98 25.23
N ARG A 367 8.65 6.92 25.59
CA ARG A 367 8.84 6.18 26.86
C ARG A 367 10.19 5.47 26.84
N ILE A 368 10.47 4.71 25.79
CA ILE A 368 11.73 3.96 25.63
C ILE A 368 12.92 4.92 25.52
N ALA A 369 12.86 5.95 24.67
CA ALA A 369 13.94 6.92 24.49
C ALA A 369 14.35 7.61 25.80
N ARG A 370 13.39 7.99 26.66
CA ARG A 370 13.68 8.57 27.98
C ARG A 370 14.43 7.61 28.89
N VAL A 371 14.07 6.32 28.88
CA VAL A 371 14.76 5.29 29.68
C VAL A 371 16.15 5.03 29.12
N LEU A 372 16.29 4.86 27.80
CA LEU A 372 17.58 4.66 27.14
C LEU A 372 18.56 5.81 27.42
N LYS A 373 18.10 7.07 27.35
CA LYS A 373 18.94 8.22 27.68
C LYS A 373 19.35 8.25 29.16
N LYS A 374 18.51 7.72 30.05
CA LYS A 374 18.79 7.64 31.48
C LYS A 374 19.84 6.57 31.80
N ILE A 375 19.71 5.37 31.24
CA ILE A 375 20.66 4.27 31.48
C ILE A 375 21.97 4.46 30.69
N ASN A 376 21.91 5.11 29.51
CA ASN A 376 23.08 5.45 28.70
C ASN A 376 23.26 6.98 28.55
N PRO A 377 23.70 7.71 29.60
CA PRO A 377 23.82 9.18 29.54
C PRO A 377 24.73 9.72 28.42
N LYS A 378 25.73 8.94 28.01
CA LYS A 378 26.71 9.31 26.98
C LYS A 378 26.19 9.20 25.54
N TRP A 379 25.08 8.50 25.30
CA TRP A 379 24.53 8.38 23.95
C TRP A 379 24.09 9.74 23.40
N CYS A 380 24.42 10.00 22.13
CA CYS A 380 23.96 11.19 21.44
C CYS A 380 22.46 11.07 21.06
N ASP A 381 21.89 12.17 20.59
CA ASP A 381 20.48 12.24 20.19
C ASP A 381 20.10 11.18 19.14
N ASP A 382 20.95 11.02 18.12
CA ASP A 382 20.75 10.06 17.02
C ASP A 382 20.75 8.62 17.52
N THR A 383 21.70 8.24 18.40
CA THR A 383 21.77 6.89 18.95
C THR A 383 20.52 6.54 19.75
N VAL A 384 20.05 7.46 20.62
CA VAL A 384 18.83 7.24 21.41
C VAL A 384 17.62 7.09 20.50
N TYR A 385 17.48 7.94 19.49
CA TYR A 385 16.37 7.87 18.53
C TYR A 385 16.38 6.54 17.77
N GLN A 386 17.52 6.14 17.21
CA GLN A 386 17.61 4.94 16.39
C GLN A 386 17.45 3.66 17.21
N GLU A 387 18.00 3.58 18.42
CA GLU A 387 17.77 2.44 19.31
C GLU A 387 16.30 2.37 19.77
N ALA A 388 15.68 3.49 20.15
CA ALA A 388 14.26 3.53 20.49
C ALA A 388 13.39 3.09 19.29
N ARG A 389 13.66 3.61 18.09
CA ARG A 389 12.98 3.20 16.84
C ARG A 389 13.15 1.70 16.60
N ARG A 390 14.37 1.18 16.70
CA ARG A 390 14.69 -0.25 16.49
C ARG A 390 13.95 -1.16 17.47
N ILE A 391 13.88 -0.80 18.75
CA ILE A 391 13.13 -1.55 19.78
C ILE A 391 11.64 -1.53 19.48
N VAL A 392 11.05 -0.36 19.23
CA VAL A 392 9.60 -0.24 19.00
C VAL A 392 9.17 -1.00 17.73
N ILE A 393 9.98 -0.98 16.68
CA ILE A 393 9.75 -1.81 15.48
C ILE A 393 9.76 -3.30 15.85
N ALA A 394 10.69 -3.74 16.69
CA ALA A 394 10.76 -5.13 17.13
C ALA A 394 9.55 -5.53 17.98
N GLU A 395 9.08 -4.67 18.90
CA GLU A 395 7.83 -4.88 19.64
C GLU A 395 6.64 -5.01 18.69
N TYR A 396 6.56 -4.13 17.70
CA TYR A 396 5.50 -4.13 16.70
C TYR A 396 5.51 -5.39 15.84
N GLN A 397 6.67 -5.81 15.34
CA GLN A 397 6.82 -7.07 14.60
C GLN A 397 6.44 -8.28 15.46
N ASN A 398 6.90 -8.34 16.72
CA ASN A 398 6.54 -9.41 17.65
C ASN A 398 5.02 -9.50 17.85
N ILE A 399 4.34 -8.37 18.08
CA ILE A 399 2.88 -8.31 18.22
C ILE A 399 2.17 -8.76 16.93
N ILE A 400 2.68 -8.34 15.77
CA ILE A 400 2.12 -8.76 14.48
C ILE A 400 2.18 -10.28 14.33
N TYR A 401 3.34 -10.90 14.48
CA TYR A 401 3.52 -12.31 14.20
C TYR A 401 2.97 -13.24 15.31
N GLU A 402 3.04 -12.85 16.59
CA GLU A 402 2.55 -13.66 17.71
C GLU A 402 1.04 -13.53 17.92
N GLN A 403 0.48 -12.32 17.81
CA GLN A 403 -0.89 -12.03 18.29
C GLN A 403 -1.86 -11.70 17.17
N PHE A 404 -1.47 -10.86 16.22
CA PHE A 404 -2.37 -10.34 15.18
C PHE A 404 -2.53 -11.33 14.01
N LEU A 405 -1.44 -11.75 13.39
CA LEU A 405 -1.43 -12.57 12.18
C LEU A 405 -2.13 -13.93 12.37
N PRO A 406 -1.95 -14.65 13.51
CA PRO A 406 -2.65 -15.92 13.74
C PRO A 406 -4.17 -15.76 13.85
N ILE A 407 -4.67 -14.59 14.24
CA ILE A 407 -6.11 -14.26 14.19
C ILE A 407 -6.49 -13.92 12.75
N PHE A 408 -5.63 -13.19 12.03
CA PHE A 408 -5.94 -12.67 10.71
C PHE A 408 -6.09 -13.77 9.66
N VAL A 409 -5.07 -14.63 9.52
CA VAL A 409 -5.03 -15.70 8.51
C VAL A 409 -5.40 -17.06 9.08
N GLY A 410 -5.39 -17.20 10.41
CA GLY A 410 -5.62 -18.45 11.13
C GLY A 410 -4.31 -19.09 11.58
N LYS A 411 -4.26 -19.52 12.85
CA LYS A 411 -3.04 -20.05 13.50
C LYS A 411 -2.40 -21.23 12.73
N LYS A 412 -3.21 -22.10 12.14
CA LYS A 412 -2.70 -23.25 11.36
C LYS A 412 -1.89 -22.78 10.15
N LEU A 413 -2.48 -21.95 9.28
CA LEU A 413 -1.79 -21.43 8.10
C LEU A 413 -0.56 -20.60 8.47
N ALA A 414 -0.64 -19.82 9.56
CA ALA A 414 0.52 -19.08 10.07
C ALA A 414 1.66 -20.00 10.52
N ALA A 415 1.34 -21.13 11.16
CA ALA A 415 2.34 -22.13 11.55
C ALA A 415 2.89 -22.90 10.33
N ASP A 416 2.03 -23.31 9.40
CA ASP A 416 2.42 -24.06 8.19
C ASP A 416 3.37 -23.24 7.26
N LEU A 417 3.41 -21.91 7.42
CA LEU A 417 4.30 -20.99 6.69
C LEU A 417 5.42 -20.41 7.57
N ASP A 418 5.67 -20.99 8.74
CA ASP A 418 6.73 -20.60 9.68
C ASP A 418 6.67 -19.11 10.08
N LEU A 419 5.46 -18.56 10.24
CA LEU A 419 5.26 -17.15 10.57
C LEU A 419 5.29 -16.88 12.07
N LEU A 420 4.99 -17.87 12.90
CA LEU A 420 4.97 -17.69 14.35
C LEU A 420 6.39 -17.42 14.89
N PRO A 421 6.56 -16.51 15.86
CA PRO A 421 7.85 -16.27 16.50
C PRO A 421 8.40 -17.49 17.22
N LEU A 422 9.73 -17.57 17.27
CA LEU A 422 10.42 -18.59 18.06
C LEU A 422 10.23 -18.34 19.55
N LYS A 423 10.28 -19.40 20.35
CA LYS A 423 10.25 -19.28 21.82
C LYS A 423 11.63 -18.99 22.41
N ASN A 424 12.69 -19.30 21.67
CA ASN A 424 14.08 -19.22 22.07
C ASN A 424 15.00 -19.26 20.84
N GLY A 425 16.23 -18.77 20.99
CA GLY A 425 17.22 -18.75 19.90
C GLY A 425 16.96 -17.66 18.85
N TYR A 426 17.47 -17.86 17.64
CA TYR A 426 17.39 -16.90 16.53
C TYR A 426 16.76 -17.54 15.30
N PHE A 427 16.04 -16.73 14.53
CA PHE A 427 15.60 -17.06 13.19
C PHE A 427 16.82 -17.06 12.25
N LYS A 428 16.96 -18.12 11.46
CA LYS A 428 18.14 -18.37 10.61
C LYS A 428 17.80 -18.63 9.15
N ASP A 429 16.63 -18.20 8.68
CA ASP A 429 16.18 -18.44 7.31
C ASP A 429 16.00 -17.13 6.53
N TYR A 430 16.71 -16.06 6.92
CA TYR A 430 16.78 -14.85 6.09
C TYR A 430 17.34 -15.20 4.70
N ASN A 431 16.64 -14.76 3.66
CA ASN A 431 16.93 -15.08 2.28
C ASN A 431 17.03 -13.80 1.45
N CYS A 432 18.26 -13.37 1.17
CA CYS A 432 18.55 -12.22 0.31
C CYS A 432 18.16 -12.41 -1.17
N GLY A 433 17.76 -13.61 -1.60
CA GLY A 433 17.22 -13.87 -2.94
C GLY A 433 15.69 -13.76 -3.01
N LEU A 434 15.00 -13.60 -1.88
CA LEU A 434 13.54 -13.52 -1.83
C LEU A 434 13.07 -12.09 -2.09
N TYR A 435 12.16 -11.90 -3.04
CA TYR A 435 11.67 -10.58 -3.42
C TYR A 435 10.63 -10.03 -2.42
N PRO A 436 10.93 -8.95 -1.67
CA PRO A 436 10.17 -8.56 -0.48
C PRO A 436 8.93 -7.72 -0.79
N GLN A 437 8.85 -7.12 -1.98
CA GLN A 437 7.88 -6.06 -2.24
C GLN A 437 6.45 -6.50 -1.92
N ILE A 438 5.64 -5.58 -1.39
CA ILE A 438 4.18 -5.73 -1.35
C ILE A 438 3.62 -6.06 -2.73
N SER A 439 2.74 -7.07 -2.77
CA SER A 439 2.06 -7.47 -4.00
C SER A 439 0.87 -6.57 -4.31
N ASN A 440 0.61 -6.35 -5.58
CA ASN A 440 -0.49 -5.49 -6.03
C ASN A 440 -1.84 -6.00 -5.51
N VAL A 441 -2.10 -7.31 -5.59
CA VAL A 441 -3.35 -7.89 -5.09
C VAL A 441 -3.51 -7.75 -3.57
N PHE A 442 -2.42 -7.72 -2.81
CA PHE A 442 -2.45 -7.54 -1.36
C PHE A 442 -3.07 -6.19 -1.00
N VAL A 443 -2.53 -5.09 -1.55
CA VAL A 443 -2.97 -3.72 -1.23
C VAL A 443 -4.29 -3.34 -1.92
N THR A 444 -4.53 -3.89 -3.12
CA THR A 444 -5.66 -3.48 -3.96
C THR A 444 -6.94 -4.26 -3.62
N ALA A 445 -6.83 -5.49 -3.13
CA ALA A 445 -7.98 -6.33 -2.83
C ALA A 445 -7.90 -7.04 -1.47
N ALA A 446 -6.88 -7.86 -1.22
CA ALA A 446 -6.89 -8.81 -0.11
C ALA A 446 -6.94 -8.13 1.27
N PHE A 447 -6.08 -7.15 1.51
CA PHE A 447 -6.06 -6.41 2.79
C PHE A 447 -7.29 -5.51 2.94
N ARG A 448 -7.88 -5.06 1.81
CA ARG A 448 -9.12 -4.26 1.80
C ARG A 448 -10.36 -5.06 2.15
N SER A 449 -10.31 -6.40 2.11
CA SER A 449 -11.43 -7.26 2.52
C SER A 449 -11.93 -6.95 3.94
N CYS A 450 -11.06 -6.42 4.80
CA CYS A 450 -11.37 -5.88 6.12
C CYS A 450 -12.47 -4.80 6.14
N HIS A 451 -12.63 -4.03 5.06
CA HIS A 451 -13.63 -2.95 4.99
C HIS A 451 -15.08 -3.45 5.13
N CYS A 452 -15.35 -4.72 4.81
CA CYS A 452 -16.69 -5.28 4.97
C CYS A 452 -17.11 -5.50 6.43
N ARG A 453 -16.16 -5.36 7.37
CA ARG A 453 -16.39 -5.55 8.80
C ARG A 453 -16.21 -4.28 9.62
N VAL A 454 -16.18 -3.11 8.99
CA VAL A 454 -16.20 -1.84 9.72
C VAL A 454 -17.58 -1.62 10.32
N SER A 455 -17.61 -1.32 11.62
CA SER A 455 -18.84 -1.01 12.35
C SER A 455 -19.47 0.30 11.86
N PRO A 456 -20.81 0.41 11.76
CA PRO A 456 -21.49 1.69 11.54
C PRO A 456 -21.35 2.66 12.71
N TYR A 457 -20.87 2.22 13.87
CA TYR A 457 -20.75 3.00 15.09
C TYR A 457 -19.35 2.88 15.71
N TYR A 458 -18.90 3.99 16.29
CA TYR A 458 -17.80 4.06 17.23
C TYR A 458 -18.36 4.03 18.65
N TYR A 459 -17.65 3.34 19.54
CA TYR A 459 -17.98 3.27 20.96
C TYR A 459 -16.88 3.96 21.74
N LYS A 460 -17.27 4.64 22.82
CA LYS A 460 -16.34 5.19 23.80
C LYS A 460 -16.54 4.48 25.11
N ALA A 461 -15.44 4.03 25.70
CA ALA A 461 -15.39 3.47 27.03
C ALA A 461 -14.38 4.23 27.87
N ASN A 462 -14.57 4.21 29.18
CA ASN A 462 -13.63 4.83 30.11
C ASN A 462 -12.46 3.87 30.45
N GLU A 463 -11.58 4.27 31.36
CA GLU A 463 -10.40 3.52 31.81
C GLU A 463 -10.73 2.19 32.52
N LYS A 464 -11.99 2.00 32.92
CA LYS A 464 -12.54 0.76 33.48
C LYS A 464 -13.23 -0.10 32.41
N LEU A 465 -13.05 0.24 31.13
CA LEU A 465 -13.67 -0.42 29.98
C LEU A 465 -15.22 -0.40 30.01
N LYS A 466 -15.82 0.55 30.73
CA LYS A 466 -17.28 0.75 30.74
C LYS A 466 -17.67 1.70 29.60
N VAL A 467 -18.45 1.18 28.66
CA VAL A 467 -19.00 1.98 27.55
C VAL A 467 -19.96 3.04 28.11
N TYR A 468 -19.77 4.30 27.72
CA TYR A 468 -20.60 5.41 28.17
C TYR A 468 -21.18 6.24 27.01
N SER A 469 -20.64 6.10 25.80
CA SER A 469 -21.10 6.85 24.62
C SER A 469 -20.91 6.06 23.33
N ARG A 470 -21.69 6.41 22.30
CA ARG A 470 -21.57 5.91 20.93
C ARG A 470 -21.76 7.05 19.94
N ALA A 471 -21.05 7.00 18.82
CA ALA A 471 -21.17 7.94 17.72
C ALA A 471 -21.28 7.19 16.39
N SER A 472 -21.97 7.76 15.41
CA SER A 472 -22.01 7.17 14.06
C SER A 472 -20.65 7.27 13.37
N LEU A 473 -20.34 6.33 12.49
CA LEU A 473 -19.12 6.35 11.68
C LEU A 473 -19.00 7.66 10.88
N MET A 474 -20.13 8.16 10.38
CA MET A 474 -20.21 9.39 9.58
C MET A 474 -19.86 10.65 10.38
N GLN A 475 -20.20 10.72 11.67
CA GLN A 475 -19.88 11.88 12.52
C GLN A 475 -18.38 11.96 12.87
N MET A 476 -17.74 10.81 12.95
CA MET A 476 -16.34 10.68 13.37
C MET A 476 -15.37 10.69 12.19
N ASN A 477 -15.85 10.39 10.97
CA ASN A 477 -15.02 10.34 9.78
C ASN A 477 -14.41 11.72 9.48
N MET A 478 -13.09 11.78 9.30
CA MET A 478 -12.30 13.00 9.05
C MET A 478 -12.53 14.12 10.08
N ASN A 479 -13.02 13.83 11.28
CA ASN A 479 -13.30 14.84 12.30
C ASN A 479 -12.09 15.05 13.22
N THR A 480 -11.18 15.94 12.82
CA THR A 480 -9.95 16.21 13.57
C THR A 480 -10.15 17.19 14.74
N SER A 481 -11.38 17.61 15.03
CA SER A 481 -11.68 18.40 16.23
C SER A 481 -11.73 17.57 17.51
N ILE A 482 -12.12 16.29 17.39
CA ILE A 482 -12.35 15.37 18.51
C ILE A 482 -11.16 15.31 19.48
N PRO A 483 -9.90 15.17 19.01
CA PRO A 483 -8.74 15.08 19.90
C PRO A 483 -8.50 16.27 20.82
N TYR A 484 -9.18 17.40 20.59
CA TYR A 484 -9.04 18.63 21.36
C TYR A 484 -10.21 18.91 22.30
N VAL A 485 -11.34 18.21 22.12
CA VAL A 485 -12.55 18.43 22.92
C VAL A 485 -12.88 17.24 23.80
N GLU A 486 -12.34 16.07 23.50
CA GLU A 486 -12.58 14.81 24.19
C GLU A 486 -11.33 13.94 24.18
N ASP A 487 -11.32 12.94 25.05
CA ASP A 487 -10.28 11.94 25.08
C ASP A 487 -10.40 10.96 23.91
N VAL A 488 -9.31 10.82 23.14
CA VAL A 488 -9.29 9.92 21.97
C VAL A 488 -9.01 8.48 22.36
N ASP A 489 -8.38 8.25 23.51
CA ASP A 489 -8.05 6.91 23.99
C ASP A 489 -9.33 6.17 24.43
N ASP A 490 -10.36 6.91 24.88
CA ASP A 490 -11.69 6.35 25.15
C ASP A 490 -12.30 5.65 23.94
N SER A 491 -11.99 6.14 22.72
CA SER A 491 -12.43 5.50 21.48
C SER A 491 -11.67 4.19 21.23
N VAL A 492 -10.39 4.12 21.58
CA VAL A 492 -9.62 2.86 21.58
C VAL A 492 -10.21 1.91 22.62
N PHE A 493 -10.51 2.36 23.84
CA PHE A 493 -11.11 1.52 24.89
C PHE A 493 -12.45 0.93 24.46
N GLY A 494 -13.30 1.72 23.79
CA GLY A 494 -14.56 1.20 23.23
C GLY A 494 -14.35 0.10 22.20
N THR A 495 -13.25 0.14 21.44
CA THR A 495 -12.93 -0.91 20.45
C THR A 495 -12.43 -2.21 21.06
N LEU A 496 -11.88 -2.15 22.28
CA LEU A 496 -11.42 -3.30 23.03
C LEU A 496 -12.59 -4.18 23.49
N VAL A 497 -13.74 -3.58 23.77
CA VAL A 497 -14.92 -4.29 24.31
C VAL A 497 -16.03 -4.54 23.29
N HIS A 498 -15.98 -3.88 22.13
CA HIS A 498 -17.00 -4.04 21.08
C HIS A 498 -16.57 -5.06 20.01
N ASN A 499 -17.47 -5.97 19.66
CA ASN A 499 -17.25 -6.96 18.61
C ASN A 499 -17.05 -6.32 17.23
N CYS A 500 -16.11 -6.85 16.46
CA CYS A 500 -16.06 -6.61 15.04
C CYS A 500 -17.31 -7.22 14.38
N PRO A 501 -18.00 -6.50 13.48
CA PRO A 501 -19.09 -7.05 12.69
C PRO A 501 -18.75 -8.40 12.02
N ALA A 502 -19.79 -9.21 11.84
CA ALA A 502 -19.73 -10.48 11.11
C ALA A 502 -19.08 -10.33 9.72
N ALA A 503 -18.41 -11.38 9.27
CA ALA A 503 -17.99 -11.53 7.88
C ALA A 503 -19.21 -11.55 6.96
N LYS A 504 -19.36 -10.51 6.13
CA LYS A 504 -20.37 -10.46 5.07
C LYS A 504 -19.86 -9.59 3.92
N PRO A 505 -20.26 -9.83 2.67
CA PRO A 505 -19.95 -8.92 1.56
C PRO A 505 -20.49 -7.50 1.79
N LYS A 506 -21.48 -7.33 2.68
CA LYS A 506 -22.13 -6.04 2.94
C LYS A 506 -21.27 -5.11 3.77
N VAL A 507 -20.65 -4.16 3.09
CA VAL A 507 -20.05 -2.99 3.73
C VAL A 507 -21.15 -2.14 4.39
N THR A 508 -20.82 -1.53 5.53
CA THR A 508 -21.73 -0.59 6.23
C THR A 508 -22.22 0.52 5.30
N ARG A 509 -23.47 0.95 5.50
CA ARG A 509 -24.12 1.99 4.67
C ARG A 509 -23.27 3.25 4.58
N VAL A 510 -22.61 3.66 5.67
CA VAL A 510 -21.75 4.85 5.68
C VAL A 510 -20.62 4.76 4.65
N LEU A 511 -19.89 3.62 4.61
CA LEU A 511 -18.79 3.45 3.67
C LEU A 511 -19.25 3.10 2.25
N ASN A 512 -20.44 2.52 2.12
CA ASN A 512 -21.00 2.16 0.81
C ASN A 512 -21.68 3.34 0.10
N ASP A 513 -22.29 4.26 0.85
CA ASP A 513 -23.23 5.24 0.31
C ASP A 513 -22.88 6.69 0.67
N TYR A 514 -22.13 6.94 1.75
CA TYR A 514 -22.02 8.27 2.36
C TYR A 514 -20.62 8.65 2.83
N LEU A 515 -19.55 8.05 2.26
CA LEU A 515 -18.19 8.12 2.82
C LEU A 515 -17.73 9.56 3.12
N PHE A 516 -18.04 10.52 2.25
CA PHE A 516 -17.61 11.92 2.36
C PHE A 516 -18.76 12.92 2.47
N GLU A 517 -19.96 12.46 2.83
CA GLU A 517 -21.13 13.32 2.85
C GLU A 517 -21.01 14.40 3.93
N GLY A 518 -21.17 15.66 3.53
CA GLY A 518 -21.00 16.82 4.41
C GLY A 518 -19.55 17.08 4.85
N ILE A 519 -18.57 16.41 4.24
CA ILE A 519 -17.13 16.68 4.41
C ILE A 519 -16.60 17.38 3.16
N VAL A 520 -16.94 16.85 1.98
CA VAL A 520 -16.53 17.39 0.69
C VAL A 520 -17.73 18.02 -0.02
N SER A 521 -17.55 19.24 -0.52
CA SER A 521 -18.59 20.00 -1.26
C SER A 521 -18.70 19.64 -2.74
N ASP A 522 -17.69 18.95 -3.28
CA ASP A 522 -17.68 18.54 -4.70
C ASP A 522 -18.82 17.55 -4.99
N PRO A 523 -19.71 17.86 -5.94
CA PRO A 523 -20.87 17.03 -6.25
C PRO A 523 -20.51 15.64 -6.75
N TYR A 524 -19.29 15.40 -7.24
CA TYR A 524 -18.83 14.10 -7.76
C TYR A 524 -18.10 13.25 -6.71
N THR A 525 -17.70 13.84 -5.58
CA THR A 525 -17.00 13.12 -4.50
C THR A 525 -17.70 13.15 -3.15
N LYS A 526 -18.79 13.92 -3.01
CA LYS A 526 -19.59 13.99 -1.77
C LYS A 526 -20.14 12.65 -1.27
N ARG A 527 -20.36 11.65 -2.14
CA ARG A 527 -20.88 10.32 -1.77
C ARG A 527 -20.13 9.22 -2.52
N TRP A 528 -18.97 8.84 -1.99
CA TRP A 528 -18.21 7.71 -2.52
C TRP A 528 -18.72 6.37 -1.96
N SER A 529 -18.65 5.35 -2.81
CA SER A 529 -18.81 3.95 -2.43
C SER A 529 -17.45 3.27 -2.36
N LEU A 530 -16.93 3.06 -1.15
CA LEU A 530 -15.65 2.41 -0.91
C LEU A 530 -15.53 1.00 -1.53
N PRO A 531 -16.54 0.10 -1.44
CA PRO A 531 -16.45 -1.21 -2.09
C PRO A 531 -16.52 -1.12 -3.62
N ALA A 532 -17.34 -0.22 -4.18
CA ALA A 532 -17.38 -0.04 -5.65
C ALA A 532 -16.04 0.50 -6.17
N LEU A 533 -15.43 1.43 -5.45
CA LEU A 533 -14.08 1.92 -5.74
C LEU A 533 -13.02 0.83 -5.60
N SER A 534 -13.19 -0.12 -4.68
CA SER A 534 -12.24 -1.24 -4.53
C SER A 534 -12.32 -2.22 -5.72
N ILE A 535 -13.53 -2.50 -6.22
CA ILE A 535 -13.72 -3.25 -7.47
C ILE A 535 -13.11 -2.49 -8.65
N ASN A 536 -13.45 -1.21 -8.80
CA ASN A 536 -12.95 -0.39 -9.90
C ASN A 536 -11.42 -0.23 -9.87
N ARG A 537 -10.83 -0.08 -8.69
CA ARG A 537 -9.37 -0.04 -8.49
C ARG A 537 -8.70 -1.36 -8.86
N GLY A 538 -9.34 -2.50 -8.57
CA GLY A 538 -8.88 -3.81 -9.02
C GLY A 538 -8.78 -3.92 -10.55
N ARG A 539 -9.79 -3.40 -11.26
CA ARG A 539 -9.79 -3.33 -12.74
C ARG A 539 -8.75 -2.34 -13.28
N ASP A 540 -8.60 -1.18 -12.64
CA ASP A 540 -7.57 -0.17 -12.95
C ASP A 540 -6.14 -0.72 -12.79
N HIS A 541 -5.91 -1.56 -11.78
CA HIS A 541 -4.62 -2.18 -11.52
C HIS A 541 -4.39 -3.45 -12.36
N GLY A 542 -5.30 -3.80 -13.26
CA GLY A 542 -5.20 -5.00 -14.08
C GLY A 542 -5.14 -6.28 -13.24
N LEU A 543 -5.85 -6.35 -12.11
CA LEU A 543 -5.92 -7.61 -11.35
C LEU A 543 -6.70 -8.65 -12.17
N PRO A 544 -6.15 -9.87 -12.34
CA PRO A 544 -6.92 -10.97 -12.90
C PRO A 544 -8.15 -11.32 -12.08
N GLY A 545 -9.09 -12.03 -12.69
CA GLY A 545 -10.31 -12.50 -12.01
C GLY A 545 -10.03 -13.32 -10.74
N TYR A 546 -10.96 -13.26 -9.78
CA TYR A 546 -10.93 -13.95 -8.49
C TYR A 546 -10.56 -15.44 -8.61
N ASN A 547 -11.11 -16.13 -9.61
CA ASN A 547 -10.90 -17.56 -9.81
C ASN A 547 -9.41 -17.94 -10.05
N LYS A 548 -8.61 -17.05 -10.66
CA LYS A 548 -7.18 -17.29 -10.83
C LYS A 548 -6.41 -17.19 -9.50
N TYR A 549 -6.82 -16.29 -8.62
CA TYR A 549 -6.23 -16.19 -7.28
C TYR A 549 -6.63 -17.37 -6.38
N ARG A 550 -7.86 -17.89 -6.51
CA ARG A 550 -8.24 -19.17 -5.88
C ARG A 550 -7.29 -20.29 -6.29
N GLN A 551 -7.05 -20.43 -7.60
CA GLN A 551 -6.16 -21.44 -8.16
C GLN A 551 -4.71 -21.26 -7.67
N PHE A 552 -4.19 -20.02 -7.67
CA PHE A 552 -2.89 -19.69 -7.09
C PHE A 552 -2.78 -20.13 -5.61
N CYS A 553 -3.88 -20.06 -4.87
CA CYS A 553 -3.97 -20.48 -3.48
C CYS A 553 -4.31 -21.98 -3.28
N GLY A 554 -4.28 -22.78 -4.35
CA GLY A 554 -4.47 -24.23 -4.30
C GLY A 554 -5.93 -24.69 -4.28
N LEU A 555 -6.91 -23.79 -4.48
CA LEU A 555 -8.31 -24.16 -4.64
C LEU A 555 -8.56 -24.62 -6.09
N LYS A 556 -9.57 -25.48 -6.29
CA LYS A 556 -9.95 -25.94 -7.63
C LYS A 556 -10.47 -24.78 -8.47
N LYS A 557 -9.97 -24.65 -9.72
CA LYS A 557 -10.49 -23.68 -10.68
C LYS A 557 -11.97 -23.95 -10.94
N ALA A 558 -12.82 -22.95 -10.69
CA ALA A 558 -14.24 -23.04 -10.97
C ALA A 558 -14.52 -23.00 -12.47
N GLN A 559 -15.33 -23.93 -12.96
CA GLN A 559 -15.92 -23.92 -14.30
C GLN A 559 -17.36 -23.35 -14.26
N SER A 560 -18.02 -23.47 -13.10
CA SER A 560 -19.33 -22.92 -12.83
C SER A 560 -19.34 -22.14 -11.51
N PHE A 561 -20.32 -21.25 -11.32
CA PHE A 561 -20.45 -20.51 -10.06
C PHE A 561 -20.68 -21.44 -8.84
N LYS A 562 -21.24 -22.64 -9.07
CA LYS A 562 -21.49 -23.63 -8.00
C LYS A 562 -20.19 -24.22 -7.45
N ASP A 563 -19.07 -24.08 -8.16
CA ASP A 563 -17.77 -24.61 -7.77
C ASP A 563 -17.04 -23.70 -6.75
N PHE A 564 -17.65 -22.56 -6.37
CA PHE A 564 -17.20 -21.69 -5.30
C PHE A 564 -17.62 -22.21 -3.91
N GLU A 565 -17.15 -23.40 -3.52
CA GLU A 565 -17.52 -24.08 -2.26
C GLU A 565 -17.27 -23.23 -0.99
N GLU A 566 -16.30 -22.32 -1.05
CA GLU A 566 -15.95 -21.40 0.01
C GLU A 566 -16.93 -20.22 0.15
N ILE A 567 -17.82 -19.99 -0.82
CA ILE A 567 -18.82 -18.91 -0.81
C ILE A 567 -20.20 -19.49 -0.41
N PRO A 568 -21.01 -18.77 0.38
CA PRO A 568 -22.37 -19.20 0.70
C PRO A 568 -23.28 -19.31 -0.54
N PRO A 569 -24.17 -20.32 -0.65
CA PRO A 569 -25.03 -20.54 -1.82
C PRO A 569 -25.87 -19.34 -2.24
N GLU A 570 -26.38 -18.56 -1.29
CA GLU A 570 -27.14 -17.34 -1.55
C GLU A 570 -26.30 -16.26 -2.24
N THR A 571 -25.02 -16.16 -1.86
CA THR A 571 -24.07 -15.22 -2.47
C THR A 571 -23.61 -15.75 -3.85
N ILE A 572 -23.47 -17.06 -4.01
CA ILE A 572 -23.23 -17.68 -5.32
C ILE A 572 -24.37 -17.36 -6.29
N ALA A 573 -25.62 -17.41 -5.85
CA ALA A 573 -26.78 -17.08 -6.68
C ALA A 573 -26.76 -15.61 -7.13
N ASP A 574 -26.40 -14.68 -6.23
CA ASP A 574 -26.19 -13.27 -6.59
C ASP A 574 -25.06 -13.11 -7.60
N LEU A 575 -23.89 -13.73 -7.38
CA LEU A 575 -22.75 -13.65 -8.30
C LEU A 575 -23.09 -14.22 -9.68
N ALA A 576 -23.83 -15.34 -9.76
CA ALA A 576 -24.25 -15.95 -11.01
C ALA A 576 -25.27 -15.10 -11.79
N ARG A 577 -26.08 -14.30 -11.09
CA ARG A 577 -26.99 -13.31 -11.70
C ARG A 577 -26.23 -12.10 -12.23
N ILE A 578 -25.13 -11.73 -11.58
CA ILE A 578 -24.39 -10.49 -11.83
C ILE A 578 -23.30 -10.66 -12.89
N TYR A 579 -22.52 -11.75 -12.81
CA TYR A 579 -21.41 -12.04 -13.70
C TYR A 579 -21.78 -13.11 -14.72
N LYS A 580 -21.16 -13.06 -15.92
CA LYS A 580 -21.44 -14.01 -17.01
C LYS A 580 -20.63 -15.30 -16.92
N HIS A 581 -19.49 -15.26 -16.23
CA HIS A 581 -18.60 -16.40 -16.03
C HIS A 581 -17.87 -16.29 -14.66
N PRO A 582 -17.51 -17.41 -13.99
CA PRO A 582 -16.73 -17.39 -12.74
C PRO A 582 -15.39 -16.65 -12.83
N ASP A 583 -14.73 -16.68 -13.99
CA ASP A 583 -13.48 -15.94 -14.24
C ASP A 583 -13.68 -14.42 -14.30
N ASP A 584 -14.92 -13.93 -14.42
CA ASP A 584 -15.19 -12.48 -14.48
C ASP A 584 -15.23 -11.81 -13.10
N VAL A 585 -15.45 -12.60 -12.04
CA VAL A 585 -15.66 -12.10 -10.67
C VAL A 585 -14.46 -11.29 -10.22
N ASP A 586 -14.68 -10.01 -9.87
CA ASP A 586 -13.61 -9.15 -9.38
C ASP A 586 -13.05 -9.66 -8.04
N VAL A 587 -11.73 -9.55 -7.86
CA VAL A 587 -11.02 -10.11 -6.69
C VAL A 587 -11.62 -9.61 -5.38
N PHE A 588 -11.84 -8.30 -5.22
CA PHE A 588 -12.36 -7.75 -3.97
C PHE A 588 -13.71 -8.37 -3.57
N ILE A 589 -14.67 -8.44 -4.51
CA ILE A 589 -16.01 -8.97 -4.19
C ILE A 589 -15.96 -10.49 -3.98
N GLY A 590 -15.11 -11.22 -4.71
CA GLY A 590 -14.88 -12.64 -4.47
C GLY A 590 -14.35 -12.91 -3.07
N LEU A 591 -13.29 -12.20 -2.65
CA LEU A 591 -12.65 -12.38 -1.35
C LEU A 591 -13.58 -12.07 -0.16
N VAL A 592 -14.38 -10.99 -0.23
CA VAL A 592 -15.32 -10.66 0.86
C VAL A 592 -16.55 -11.56 0.90
N SER A 593 -16.75 -12.38 -0.14
CA SER A 593 -17.83 -13.36 -0.24
C SER A 593 -17.45 -14.74 0.30
N GLU A 594 -16.17 -14.97 0.58
CA GLU A 594 -15.72 -16.20 1.21
C GLU A 594 -16.20 -16.30 2.67
N LYS A 595 -16.57 -17.52 3.09
CA LYS A 595 -16.72 -17.86 4.50
C LYS A 595 -15.34 -17.81 5.18
N PRO A 596 -15.21 -17.20 6.35
CA PRO A 596 -13.96 -17.24 7.10
C PRO A 596 -13.55 -18.68 7.43
N ASN A 597 -12.25 -18.98 7.36
CA ASN A 597 -11.71 -20.24 7.84
C ASN A 597 -11.97 -20.39 9.35
N LYS A 598 -11.99 -21.63 9.85
CA LYS A 598 -12.15 -21.90 11.29
C LYS A 598 -11.09 -21.15 12.10
N ARG A 599 -11.53 -20.31 13.05
CA ARG A 599 -10.66 -19.46 13.89
C ARG A 599 -9.73 -18.53 13.08
N SER A 600 -10.19 -18.09 11.91
CA SER A 600 -9.53 -17.07 11.09
C SER A 600 -10.47 -15.90 10.87
N PHE A 601 -9.89 -14.71 10.75
CA PHE A 601 -10.63 -13.56 10.27
C PHE A 601 -10.96 -13.74 8.78
N LEU A 602 -10.10 -14.34 7.96
CA LEU A 602 -10.26 -14.34 6.51
C LEU A 602 -10.77 -15.67 5.94
N GLY A 603 -11.36 -15.60 4.74
CA GLY A 603 -11.59 -16.77 3.91
C GLY A 603 -10.29 -17.33 3.32
N PRO A 604 -10.34 -18.51 2.67
CA PRO A 604 -9.15 -19.24 2.26
C PRO A 604 -8.25 -18.47 1.28
N THR A 605 -8.81 -17.81 0.27
CA THR A 605 -7.98 -17.10 -0.73
C THR A 605 -7.37 -15.84 -0.13
N ALA A 606 -8.14 -15.05 0.62
CA ALA A 606 -7.64 -13.85 1.26
C ALA A 606 -6.55 -14.17 2.30
N ALA A 607 -6.78 -15.23 3.11
CA ALA A 607 -5.81 -15.71 4.09
C ALA A 607 -4.50 -16.16 3.43
N CYS A 608 -4.57 -16.90 2.32
CA CYS A 608 -3.41 -17.35 1.56
C CYS A 608 -2.57 -16.18 1.02
N ILE A 609 -3.20 -15.20 0.34
CA ILE A 609 -2.49 -14.04 -0.23
C ILE A 609 -1.77 -13.26 0.88
N ILE A 610 -2.48 -12.99 1.98
CA ILE A 610 -1.93 -12.22 3.10
C ILE A 610 -0.83 -13.00 3.80
N ALA A 611 -1.01 -14.29 4.10
CA ALA A 611 0.00 -15.10 4.78
C ALA A 611 1.29 -15.23 3.94
N LYS A 612 1.17 -15.41 2.62
CA LYS A 612 2.33 -15.41 1.71
C LYS A 612 3.04 -14.06 1.68
N GLN A 613 2.31 -12.93 1.70
CA GLN A 613 2.94 -11.61 1.80
C GLN A 613 3.73 -11.46 3.11
N TYR A 614 3.14 -11.82 4.25
CA TYR A 614 3.85 -11.76 5.54
C TYR A 614 5.03 -12.74 5.62
N ARG A 615 4.95 -13.91 4.97
CA ARG A 615 6.10 -14.79 4.80
C ARG A 615 7.25 -14.07 4.12
N ASP A 616 6.97 -13.44 2.99
CA ASP A 616 8.03 -12.76 2.23
C ASP A 616 8.62 -11.59 3.05
N LEU A 617 7.79 -10.86 3.81
CA LEU A 617 8.26 -9.80 4.71
C LEU A 617 9.09 -10.31 5.90
N LYS A 618 8.84 -11.53 6.41
CA LYS A 618 9.68 -12.14 7.46
C LYS A 618 11.01 -12.65 6.89
N PHE A 619 10.94 -13.41 5.81
CA PHE A 619 12.09 -14.14 5.28
C PHE A 619 13.04 -13.25 4.45
N ALA A 620 12.56 -12.14 3.89
CA ALA A 620 13.39 -11.23 3.10
C ALA A 620 13.89 -9.99 3.87
N ASP A 621 13.55 -9.86 5.15
CA ASP A 621 13.91 -8.70 5.98
C ASP A 621 15.18 -8.98 6.80
N ARG A 622 16.30 -8.39 6.41
CA ARG A 622 17.60 -8.47 7.11
C ARG A 622 17.49 -8.01 8.56
N PHE A 623 16.60 -7.06 8.82
CA PHE A 623 16.40 -6.45 10.13
C PHE A 623 15.21 -7.06 10.88
N TYR A 624 14.61 -8.17 10.40
CA TYR A 624 13.57 -8.88 11.15
C TYR A 624 14.07 -9.18 12.56
N TYR A 625 13.28 -8.86 13.59
CA TYR A 625 13.80 -8.76 14.95
C TYR A 625 14.39 -10.07 15.50
N GLU A 626 13.99 -11.25 15.00
CA GLU A 626 14.58 -12.53 15.41
C GLU A 626 15.78 -12.96 14.54
N ASN A 627 16.10 -12.24 13.46
CA ASN A 627 17.16 -12.63 12.53
C ASN A 627 18.51 -12.65 13.25
N GLY A 628 19.13 -13.83 13.29
CA GLY A 628 20.46 -14.04 13.87
C GLY A 628 21.55 -14.33 12.86
N GLN A 629 21.26 -14.30 11.55
CA GLN A 629 22.28 -14.50 10.51
C GLN A 629 23.20 -13.30 10.32
N ASP A 630 22.74 -12.10 10.66
CA ASP A 630 23.50 -10.87 10.52
C ASP A 630 24.01 -10.37 11.87
N ASP A 631 25.30 -10.59 12.12
CA ASP A 631 25.96 -10.20 13.36
C ASP A 631 25.96 -8.70 13.63
N LYS A 632 25.74 -7.86 12.60
CA LYS A 632 25.69 -6.40 12.76
C LYS A 632 24.33 -5.92 13.24
N THR A 633 23.25 -6.54 12.77
CA THR A 633 21.88 -6.05 13.03
C THR A 633 21.10 -6.91 14.02
N LYS A 634 21.60 -8.09 14.40
CA LYS A 634 20.94 -8.94 15.40
C LYS A 634 20.87 -8.27 16.77
N PHE A 635 19.79 -8.52 17.50
CA PHE A 635 19.73 -8.23 18.93
C PHE A 635 20.54 -9.27 19.71
N SER A 636 20.99 -8.92 20.91
CA SER A 636 21.55 -9.91 21.83
C SER A 636 20.45 -10.87 22.32
N ALA A 637 20.84 -12.03 22.86
CA ALA A 637 19.86 -13.01 23.35
C ALA A 637 18.98 -12.43 24.46
N LYS A 638 19.56 -11.64 25.38
CA LYS A 638 18.83 -10.96 26.46
C LYS A 638 17.82 -9.93 25.91
N GLN A 639 18.24 -9.15 24.91
CA GLN A 639 17.39 -8.18 24.24
C GLN A 639 16.20 -8.86 23.54
N LEU A 640 16.47 -9.94 22.81
CA LEU A 640 15.44 -10.68 22.09
C LEU A 640 14.44 -11.36 23.03
N ASP A 641 14.90 -11.96 24.12
CA ASP A 641 14.04 -12.57 25.13
C ASP A 641 13.20 -11.53 25.89
N SER A 642 13.69 -10.29 26.02
CA SER A 642 12.92 -9.16 26.53
C SER A 642 11.80 -8.76 25.56
N ILE A 643 12.12 -8.59 24.26
CA ILE A 643 11.15 -8.20 23.22
C ILE A 643 10.03 -9.24 23.07
N ARG A 644 10.34 -10.54 23.08
CA ARG A 644 9.34 -11.62 22.94
C ARG A 644 8.25 -11.60 24.00
N LYS A 645 8.50 -11.01 25.17
CA LYS A 645 7.53 -10.89 26.27
C LYS A 645 6.53 -9.75 26.07
N VAL A 646 6.82 -8.81 25.17
CA VAL A 646 5.96 -7.66 24.91
C VAL A 646 4.66 -8.11 24.24
N SER A 647 3.55 -7.56 24.71
CA SER A 647 2.20 -7.83 24.20
C SER A 647 1.48 -6.55 23.88
N MET A 648 0.46 -6.59 23.02
CA MET A 648 -0.34 -5.40 22.74
C MET A 648 -1.04 -4.88 24.01
N ALA A 649 -1.38 -5.76 24.95
CA ALA A 649 -1.92 -5.37 26.25
C ALA A 649 -0.92 -4.54 27.06
N ARG A 650 0.37 -4.92 27.04
CA ARG A 650 1.45 -4.17 27.68
C ARG A 650 1.60 -2.77 27.07
N ILE A 651 1.64 -2.68 25.74
CA ILE A 651 1.71 -1.40 25.01
C ILE A 651 0.56 -0.47 25.40
N LEU A 652 -0.67 -0.99 25.46
CA LEU A 652 -1.84 -0.20 25.90
C LEU A 652 -1.70 0.25 27.36
N CYS A 653 -1.30 -0.64 28.27
CA CYS A 653 -1.14 -0.31 29.68
C CYS A 653 -0.01 0.71 29.97
N ASP A 654 1.05 0.75 29.16
CA ASP A 654 2.16 1.70 29.35
C ASP A 654 1.88 3.09 28.76
N ASN A 655 0.98 3.18 27.79
CA ASN A 655 0.78 4.40 26.99
C ASN A 655 -0.63 5.01 27.09
N THR A 656 -1.48 4.45 27.97
CA THR A 656 -2.85 4.91 28.25
C THR A 656 -3.16 4.81 29.74
N ASP A 657 -4.33 5.27 30.17
CA ASP A 657 -4.74 5.22 31.58
C ASP A 657 -5.30 3.87 32.04
N LEU A 658 -5.34 2.86 31.16
CA LEU A 658 -5.85 1.54 31.51
C LEU A 658 -5.10 0.95 32.71
N LYS A 659 -5.87 0.48 33.69
CA LYS A 659 -5.35 -0.32 34.81
C LYS A 659 -5.67 -1.81 34.67
N PHE A 660 -6.65 -2.12 33.84
CA PHE A 660 -7.10 -3.46 33.53
C PHE A 660 -7.39 -3.58 32.04
N VAL A 661 -7.00 -4.69 31.44
CA VAL A 661 -7.25 -4.99 30.01
C VAL A 661 -7.30 -6.49 29.81
N GLN A 662 -8.01 -6.95 28.78
CA GLN A 662 -8.03 -8.37 28.42
C GLN A 662 -6.65 -8.88 27.99
N ARG A 663 -6.38 -10.17 28.22
CA ARG A 663 -5.08 -10.80 27.90
C ARG A 663 -4.66 -10.61 26.44
N ASN A 664 -5.60 -10.71 25.50
CA ASN A 664 -5.39 -10.39 24.09
C ASN A 664 -6.36 -9.28 23.65
N PRO A 665 -5.87 -8.04 23.45
CA PRO A 665 -6.67 -6.89 23.02
C PRO A 665 -7.37 -7.06 21.67
N PHE A 666 -6.92 -8.00 20.83
CA PHE A 666 -7.54 -8.29 19.53
C PHE A 666 -8.80 -9.14 19.64
N LEU A 667 -9.06 -9.73 20.80
CA LEU A 667 -10.27 -10.49 21.09
C LEU A 667 -11.10 -9.73 22.13
N VAL A 668 -12.43 -9.88 22.08
CA VAL A 668 -13.27 -9.26 23.11
C VAL A 668 -13.08 -9.94 24.47
N PRO A 669 -13.35 -9.24 25.59
CA PRO A 669 -13.32 -9.83 26.91
C PRO A 669 -14.21 -11.07 27.03
N CYS A 670 -13.65 -12.13 27.62
CA CYS A 670 -14.39 -13.34 27.96
C CYS A 670 -13.83 -13.91 29.27
N PRO A 671 -14.63 -14.05 30.34
CA PRO A 671 -14.13 -14.52 31.63
C PRO A 671 -13.34 -15.85 31.58
N LYS A 672 -13.72 -16.76 30.68
CA LYS A 672 -13.09 -18.08 30.55
C LYS A 672 -11.89 -18.11 29.62
N THR A 673 -11.90 -17.35 28.52
CA THR A 673 -10.91 -17.50 27.43
C THR A 673 -10.04 -16.27 27.19
N ASN A 674 -10.50 -15.09 27.61
CA ASN A 674 -9.79 -13.83 27.46
C ASN A 674 -10.18 -12.86 28.60
N PRO A 675 -9.87 -13.20 29.86
CA PRO A 675 -10.30 -12.42 31.01
C PRO A 675 -9.63 -11.04 31.01
N ILE A 676 -10.34 -10.05 31.55
CA ILE A 676 -9.76 -8.75 31.92
C ILE A 676 -8.91 -8.96 33.17
N VAL A 677 -7.64 -8.59 33.09
CA VAL A 677 -6.64 -8.79 34.14
C VAL A 677 -5.92 -7.49 34.47
N SER A 678 -5.18 -7.46 35.58
CA SER A 678 -4.45 -6.25 35.96
C SER A 678 -3.32 -5.96 34.97
N CYS A 679 -3.10 -4.69 34.66
CA CYS A 679 -1.93 -4.26 33.89
C CYS A 679 -0.60 -4.68 34.56
N ARG A 680 -0.58 -5.05 35.84
CA ARG A 680 0.62 -5.55 36.54
C ARG A 680 0.98 -6.99 36.17
N GLU A 681 0.07 -7.76 35.59
CA GLU A 681 0.32 -9.16 35.20
C GLU A 681 1.08 -9.28 33.88
N PHE A 682 1.09 -8.23 33.06
CA PHE A 682 1.84 -8.22 31.79
C PHE A 682 3.30 -7.86 32.04
N ALA A 683 4.19 -8.75 31.59
CA ALA A 683 5.63 -8.50 31.59
C ALA A 683 5.96 -7.17 30.90
N ARG A 684 6.86 -6.41 31.51
CA ARG A 684 7.42 -5.18 30.92
C ARG A 684 8.59 -5.54 30.02
N LEU A 685 8.82 -4.71 29.01
CA LEU A 685 10.09 -4.71 28.30
C LEU A 685 11.19 -4.37 29.32
N ASP A 686 12.09 -5.32 29.52
CA ASP A 686 13.30 -5.14 30.32
C ASP A 686 14.34 -4.40 29.46
N LEU A 687 14.51 -3.11 29.75
CA LEU A 687 15.42 -2.21 29.05
C LEU A 687 16.85 -2.25 29.61
N ASP A 688 17.08 -2.93 30.74
CA ASP A 688 18.44 -3.11 31.30
C ASP A 688 19.29 -3.99 30.36
N ALA A 689 18.65 -4.74 29.46
CA ALA A 689 19.32 -5.43 28.35
C ALA A 689 19.97 -4.49 27.30
N TRP A 690 19.78 -3.17 27.42
CA TRP A 690 20.44 -2.12 26.64
C TRP A 690 21.32 -1.20 27.50
N ASP A 691 21.72 -1.62 28.71
CA ASP A 691 22.70 -0.90 29.51
C ASP A 691 24.12 -1.16 28.96
N TYR A 692 24.84 -0.12 28.54
CA TYR A 692 26.13 -0.18 27.84
C TYR A 692 27.23 0.67 28.49
#